data_AF-A0A4Q5XYH9-F1
#
_entry.id   AF-A0A4Q5XYH9-F1
#
_cell.length_a   1.000
_cell.length_b   1.000
_cell.length_c   1.000
_cell.angle_alpha   90.00
_cell.angle_beta   90.00
_cell.angle_gamma   90.00
#
_symmetry.space_group_name_H-M   'P 1'
#
loop_
_entity.id
_entity.type
_entity.pdbx_description
1 polymer ?
#
loop_
_entity_poly.entity_id
_entity_poly.type
_entity_poly.pdbx_seq_one_letter_code
_entity_poly.pdbx_strand_id
1 'polypeptide(L)'
;MEFGRNGAVLRTDEEAERENAKRPGNDIDLCIQSVVHLGGYAALVTAAHLNGWEWSASPMYTIALAAGFACAILPVAFAFAERAIVEFRLPEHPNAQPAYRHIGGVTAVTALLVLIAICVVAAKAAESLATNQEFNIPEYWGDIAITFVAVLFASAIFGPRLSNTPPARWIRSLSAKIDRLGGGLGRLFSVADSWLVFIVAPMVGVTQKRTRVRYGLLFGNIAPCCVAAWFLPSPMGLVPVLWSLLIVTAVARRWAWIEDDREVAMLTGNFSSDRLRVGFDQDLSDETLWSYLSLIALLPIAMHQLNDWGGGHLFAVKEGASETRLSDFWAWLAFYGTELAKSIPFVDWSEIYSVRAASDIVMGAPASRHVIFIVRAVTDLAFLAVLLQALAISARTRKQIDLFRDPENPLDRLDPFVEPIELRKLVSYENGAWKADPALIADFPKYNAMRLHELRIKSDENGPIHAAATALLRAHREFSEPIEQLAKIAGSKTVNLAQLGAAWQRVVHAGAYDLETLEYVRKALNRKSQLWDIRTQIVRTIIDRISPSPERTTILRHMLSDRLIKDSLGEIRLMAVEQLFEDWKKSSDGRIVDAFNLASSDGHGEVKTRIRSLLELMRARAKDTPHAANEGISEHEPA
;
A
#
# COMPACT_ATOMS: atom_id res chain seq x y z
N MET A 1 -37.89 24.12 13.03
CA MET A 1 -36.72 24.64 12.30
C MET A 1 -36.66 26.13 12.54
N GLU A 2 -35.90 26.58 13.53
CA GLU A 2 -35.69 28.00 13.80
C GLU A 2 -34.35 28.43 13.21
N PHE A 3 -34.39 29.44 12.35
CA PHE A 3 -33.20 30.11 11.85
C PHE A 3 -32.73 31.17 12.85
N GLY A 4 -31.63 30.89 13.56
CA GLY A 4 -30.93 31.85 14.40
C GLY A 4 -30.22 32.92 13.56
N ARG A 5 -30.33 34.17 14.00
CA ARG A 5 -29.96 35.42 13.30
C ARG A 5 -28.45 35.71 13.15
N ASN A 6 -27.58 34.75 13.45
CA ASN A 6 -26.13 34.90 13.25
C ASN A 6 -25.70 33.78 12.31
N GLY A 7 -25.16 34.14 11.14
CA GLY A 7 -24.78 33.23 10.04
C GLY A 7 -23.67 32.22 10.33
N ALA A 8 -23.66 31.61 11.51
CA ALA A 8 -23.00 30.34 11.74
C ALA A 8 -23.95 29.24 11.23
N VAL A 9 -23.57 28.63 10.10
CA VAL A 9 -24.16 27.36 9.68
C VAL A 9 -24.07 26.41 10.87
N LEU A 10 -25.22 25.99 11.41
CA LEU A 10 -25.28 24.91 12.39
C LEU A 10 -24.69 23.68 11.72
N ARG A 11 -23.44 23.39 12.07
CA ARG A 11 -22.73 22.17 11.72
C ARG A 11 -23.64 21.01 12.12
N THR A 12 -24.05 20.18 11.16
CA THR A 12 -24.92 19.05 11.47
C THR A 12 -24.17 18.09 12.39
N ASP A 13 -24.88 17.44 13.32
CA ASP A 13 -24.28 16.45 14.22
C ASP A 13 -23.53 15.36 13.43
N GLU A 14 -23.97 15.05 12.19
CA GLU A 14 -23.26 14.18 11.25
C GLU A 14 -21.87 14.69 10.85
N GLU A 15 -21.67 15.99 10.67
CA GLU A 15 -20.35 16.55 10.35
C GLU A 15 -19.42 16.53 11.57
N ALA A 16 -19.97 16.73 12.77
CA ALA A 16 -19.23 16.62 14.03
C ALA A 16 -18.86 15.16 14.34
N GLU A 17 -19.75 14.20 14.09
CA GLU A 17 -19.47 12.77 14.17
C GLU A 17 -18.46 12.33 13.11
N ARG A 18 -18.56 12.80 11.87
CA ARG A 18 -17.55 12.55 10.82
C ARG A 18 -16.18 13.13 11.15
N GLU A 19 -16.12 14.27 11.85
CA GLU A 19 -14.86 14.88 12.26
C GLU A 19 -14.26 14.19 13.50
N ASN A 20 -15.09 13.67 14.40
CA ASN A 20 -14.67 12.83 15.54
C ASN A 20 -14.22 11.43 15.10
N ALA A 21 -14.90 10.80 14.13
CA ALA A 21 -14.49 9.52 13.53
C ALA A 21 -13.15 9.62 12.78
N LYS A 22 -12.76 10.83 12.34
CA LYS A 22 -11.47 11.11 11.71
C LYS A 22 -10.34 11.40 12.69
N ARG A 23 -10.57 11.42 14.01
CA ARG A 23 -9.50 11.69 14.97
C ARG A 23 -8.58 10.47 15.11
N PRO A 24 -7.28 10.59 14.75
CA PRO A 24 -6.33 9.48 14.79
C PRO A 24 -6.02 8.94 16.20
N GLY A 25 -6.53 9.57 17.27
CA GLY A 25 -6.40 9.05 18.63
C GLY A 25 -7.17 7.75 18.85
N ASN A 26 -8.34 7.58 18.22
CA ASN A 26 -9.20 6.43 18.46
C ASN A 26 -8.61 5.11 17.92
N ASP A 27 -7.82 5.16 16.83
CA ASP A 27 -7.27 3.94 16.23
C ASP A 27 -6.23 3.27 17.12
N ILE A 28 -5.38 4.06 17.76
CA ILE A 28 -4.36 3.52 18.67
C ILE A 28 -5.05 2.87 19.87
N ASP A 29 -6.08 3.52 20.42
CA ASP A 29 -6.83 3.01 21.56
C ASP A 29 -7.54 1.68 21.22
N LEU A 30 -8.15 1.58 20.04
CA LEU A 30 -8.75 0.34 19.53
C LEU A 30 -7.71 -0.78 19.34
N CYS A 31 -6.53 -0.47 18.82
CA CYS A 31 -5.44 -1.45 18.68
C CYS A 31 -4.92 -1.90 20.05
N ILE A 32 -4.73 -0.98 20.99
CA ILE A 32 -4.30 -1.28 22.36
C ILE A 32 -5.35 -2.17 23.04
N GLN A 33 -6.63 -1.87 22.84
CA GLN A 33 -7.73 -2.69 23.35
C GLN A 33 -7.66 -4.13 22.81
N SER A 34 -7.37 -4.33 21.51
CA SER A 34 -7.14 -5.67 20.93
C SER A 34 -6.01 -6.41 21.66
N VAL A 35 -4.86 -5.74 21.85
CA VAL A 35 -3.69 -6.31 22.55
C VAL A 35 -4.02 -6.66 24.00
N VAL A 36 -4.73 -5.79 24.72
CA VAL A 36 -5.13 -6.01 26.11
C VAL A 36 -6.08 -7.19 26.22
N HIS A 37 -7.08 -7.31 25.34
CA HIS A 37 -8.03 -8.41 25.37
C HIS A 37 -7.37 -9.75 25.02
N LEU A 38 -6.54 -9.80 23.98
CA LEU A 38 -5.79 -11.01 23.64
C LEU A 38 -4.77 -11.40 24.71
N GLY A 39 -4.07 -10.42 25.29
CA GLY A 39 -3.15 -10.62 26.40
C GLY A 39 -3.87 -11.15 27.65
N GLY A 40 -5.03 -10.58 27.99
CA GLY A 40 -5.87 -11.04 29.09
C GLY A 40 -6.40 -12.46 28.85
N TYR A 41 -6.83 -12.78 27.63
CA TYR A 41 -7.24 -14.12 27.24
C TYR A 41 -6.10 -15.13 27.39
N ALA A 42 -4.90 -14.80 26.87
CA ALA A 42 -3.73 -15.67 26.99
C ALA A 42 -3.32 -15.88 28.46
N ALA A 43 -3.31 -14.82 29.27
CA ALA A 43 -3.00 -14.92 30.70
C ALA A 43 -4.01 -15.80 31.45
N LEU A 44 -5.31 -15.67 31.15
CA LEU A 44 -6.35 -16.52 31.71
C LEU A 44 -6.14 -18.00 31.34
N VAL A 45 -5.86 -18.28 30.07
CA VAL A 45 -5.61 -19.64 29.58
C VAL A 45 -4.38 -20.24 30.27
N THR A 46 -3.27 -19.50 30.35
CA THR A 46 -2.06 -19.97 31.03
C THR A 46 -2.31 -20.20 32.52
N ALA A 47 -3.02 -19.30 33.21
CA ALA A 47 -3.36 -19.46 34.61
C ALA A 47 -4.25 -20.70 34.84
N ALA A 48 -5.26 -20.92 34.01
CA ALA A 48 -6.10 -22.11 34.07
C ALA A 48 -5.27 -23.39 33.90
N HIS A 49 -4.31 -23.39 32.97
CA HIS A 49 -3.44 -24.54 32.70
C HIS A 49 -2.53 -24.86 33.89
N LEU A 50 -1.86 -23.84 34.44
CA LEU A 50 -0.95 -23.99 35.57
C LEU A 50 -1.65 -24.42 36.87
N ASN A 51 -2.92 -24.05 37.04
CA ASN A 51 -3.71 -24.48 38.20
C ASN A 51 -4.29 -25.89 38.05
N GLY A 52 -3.94 -26.61 36.98
CA GLY A 52 -4.42 -27.98 36.74
C GLY A 52 -5.94 -28.04 36.61
N TRP A 53 -6.58 -26.97 36.13
CA TRP A 53 -8.00 -27.05 35.78
C TRP A 53 -8.12 -28.15 34.74
N GLU A 54 -8.75 -29.26 35.08
CA GLU A 54 -9.00 -30.33 34.14
C GLU A 54 -9.85 -29.73 33.02
N TRP A 55 -9.23 -29.49 31.86
CA TRP A 55 -9.87 -28.98 30.64
C TRP A 55 -10.84 -30.01 30.04
N SER A 56 -11.38 -30.90 30.87
CA SER A 56 -12.06 -32.13 30.50
C SER A 56 -13.36 -31.81 29.77
N ALA A 57 -13.29 -31.89 28.44
CA ALA A 57 -14.28 -32.41 27.50
C ALA A 57 -15.72 -31.84 27.53
N SER A 58 -16.03 -30.84 28.34
CA SER A 58 -17.34 -30.19 28.34
C SER A 58 -17.47 -29.31 27.10
N PRO A 59 -18.42 -29.58 26.19
CA PRO A 59 -18.66 -28.72 25.02
C PRO A 59 -18.94 -27.27 25.42
N MET A 60 -19.53 -27.06 26.60
CA MET A 60 -19.81 -25.73 27.14
C MET A 60 -18.53 -24.94 27.42
N TYR A 61 -17.49 -25.60 27.89
CA TYR A 61 -16.22 -24.96 28.19
C TYR A 61 -15.50 -24.56 26.89
N THR A 62 -15.52 -25.43 25.88
CA THR A 62 -15.04 -25.14 24.53
C THR A 62 -15.74 -23.92 23.92
N ILE A 63 -17.08 -23.86 24.04
CA ILE A 63 -17.87 -22.72 23.59
C ILE A 63 -17.47 -21.45 24.37
N ALA A 64 -17.26 -21.54 25.68
CA ALA A 64 -16.87 -20.39 26.49
C ALA A 64 -15.49 -19.82 26.11
N LEU A 65 -14.51 -20.67 25.82
CA LEU A 65 -13.18 -20.24 25.34
C LEU A 65 -13.26 -19.61 23.95
N ALA A 66 -13.96 -20.25 23.01
CA ALA A 66 -14.15 -19.71 21.68
C ALA A 66 -14.91 -18.37 21.71
N ALA A 67 -15.94 -18.27 22.55
CA ALA A 67 -16.66 -17.02 22.79
C ALA A 67 -15.77 -15.95 23.42
N GLY A 68 -14.93 -16.32 24.40
CA GLY A 68 -13.96 -15.40 25.02
C GLY A 68 -12.97 -14.83 24.00
N PHE A 69 -12.42 -15.69 23.13
CA PHE A 69 -11.55 -15.27 22.05
C PHE A 69 -12.28 -14.38 21.02
N ALA A 70 -13.51 -14.75 20.65
CA ALA A 70 -14.34 -13.95 19.75
C ALA A 70 -14.67 -12.58 20.35
N CYS A 71 -14.98 -12.50 21.65
CA CYS A 71 -15.21 -11.25 22.37
C CYS A 71 -13.98 -10.35 22.44
N ALA A 72 -12.77 -10.93 22.38
CA ALA A 72 -11.53 -10.14 22.32
C ALA A 72 -11.33 -9.44 20.96
N ILE A 73 -11.76 -10.09 19.86
CA ILE A 73 -11.46 -9.64 18.49
C ILE A 73 -12.61 -8.91 17.83
N LEU A 74 -13.83 -9.47 17.90
CA LEU A 74 -14.97 -9.00 17.13
C LEU A 74 -15.32 -7.53 17.38
N PRO A 75 -15.34 -7.00 18.62
CA PRO A 75 -15.66 -5.59 18.84
C PRO A 75 -14.69 -4.64 18.13
N VAL A 76 -13.40 -4.96 18.14
CA VAL A 76 -12.37 -4.15 17.48
C VAL A 76 -12.48 -4.28 15.96
N ALA A 77 -12.71 -5.50 15.45
CA ALA A 77 -12.93 -5.75 14.03
C ALA A 77 -14.17 -5.01 13.49
N PHE A 78 -15.28 -4.99 14.24
CA PHE A 78 -16.48 -4.24 13.88
C PHE A 78 -16.23 -2.74 13.86
N ALA A 79 -15.50 -2.18 14.83
CA ALA A 79 -15.17 -0.76 14.83
C ALA A 79 -14.36 -0.35 13.59
N PHE A 80 -13.37 -1.16 13.17
CA PHE A 80 -12.63 -0.91 11.93
C PHE A 80 -13.48 -1.14 10.68
N ALA A 81 -14.39 -2.11 10.68
CA ALA A 81 -15.31 -2.36 9.57
C ALA A 81 -16.26 -1.18 9.36
N GLU A 82 -16.91 -0.69 10.42
CA GLU A 82 -17.79 0.49 10.37
C GLU A 82 -17.04 1.70 9.84
N ARG A 83 -15.81 1.93 10.33
CA ARG A 83 -14.98 3.03 9.83
C ARG A 83 -14.64 2.88 8.36
N ALA A 84 -14.24 1.69 7.91
CA ALA A 84 -13.90 1.45 6.51
C ALA A 84 -15.13 1.61 5.58
N ILE A 85 -16.33 1.32 6.08
CA ILE A 85 -17.59 1.61 5.38
C ILE A 85 -17.82 3.13 5.29
N VAL A 86 -17.67 3.87 6.40
CA VAL A 86 -17.82 5.34 6.43
C VAL A 86 -16.80 6.05 5.53
N GLU A 87 -15.60 5.48 5.39
CA GLU A 87 -14.56 5.97 4.47
C GLU A 87 -14.78 5.53 3.00
N PHE A 88 -15.88 4.84 2.69
CA PHE A 88 -16.20 4.28 1.37
C PHE A 88 -15.14 3.31 0.82
N ARG A 89 -14.38 2.66 1.71
CA ARG A 89 -13.34 1.67 1.36
C ARG A 89 -13.89 0.25 1.30
N LEU A 90 -14.97 -0.01 2.03
CA LEU A 90 -15.75 -1.25 1.98
C LEU A 90 -17.17 -1.00 1.46
N PRO A 91 -17.81 -2.00 0.84
CA PRO A 91 -19.20 -1.89 0.43
C PRO A 91 -20.14 -1.76 1.65
N GLU A 92 -21.09 -0.83 1.58
CA GLU A 92 -22.08 -0.58 2.64
C GLU A 92 -23.01 -1.79 2.87
N HIS A 93 -23.24 -2.59 1.83
CA HIS A 93 -24.08 -3.79 1.88
C HIS A 93 -23.41 -4.97 1.16
N PRO A 94 -23.67 -6.22 1.56
CA PRO A 94 -23.04 -7.41 0.95
C PRO A 94 -23.22 -7.54 -0.56
N ASN A 95 -24.30 -6.96 -1.10
CA ASN A 95 -24.63 -6.96 -2.53
C ASN A 95 -24.11 -5.73 -3.29
N ALA A 96 -23.57 -4.72 -2.58
CA ALA A 96 -22.99 -3.55 -3.22
C ALA A 96 -21.68 -3.93 -3.92
N GLN A 97 -21.35 -3.22 -5.01
CA GLN A 97 -20.10 -3.48 -5.71
C GLN A 97 -18.92 -3.09 -4.82
N PRO A 98 -17.88 -3.93 -4.71
CA PRO A 98 -16.70 -3.57 -3.93
C PRO A 98 -16.05 -2.32 -4.53
N ALA A 99 -15.63 -1.39 -3.67
CA ALA A 99 -14.96 -0.15 -4.07
C ALA A 99 -13.69 -0.44 -4.91
N TYR A 100 -13.02 -1.56 -4.63
CA TYR A 100 -11.83 -2.02 -5.33
C TYR A 100 -12.09 -3.39 -5.96
N ARG A 101 -11.98 -3.48 -7.29
CA ARG A 101 -12.11 -4.72 -8.07
C ARG A 101 -10.80 -5.06 -8.76
N HIS A 102 -9.81 -5.42 -7.96
CA HIS A 102 -8.44 -5.72 -8.41
C HIS A 102 -8.22 -7.21 -8.69
N ILE A 103 -9.04 -8.12 -8.15
CA ILE A 103 -8.97 -9.55 -8.47
C ILE A 103 -9.98 -9.86 -9.59
N GLY A 104 -9.45 -10.13 -10.78
CA GLY A 104 -10.23 -10.59 -11.94
C GLY A 104 -10.80 -12.00 -11.72
N GLY A 105 -11.82 -12.34 -12.49
CA GLY A 105 -12.39 -13.69 -12.51
C GLY A 105 -11.38 -14.72 -12.99
N VAL A 106 -10.51 -14.38 -13.94
CA VAL A 106 -9.42 -15.27 -14.39
C VAL A 106 -8.47 -15.60 -13.26
N THR A 107 -7.95 -14.59 -12.56
CA THR A 107 -7.03 -14.78 -11.43
C THR A 107 -7.67 -15.61 -10.31
N ALA A 108 -8.96 -15.40 -10.04
CA ALA A 108 -9.69 -16.16 -9.04
C ALA A 108 -9.84 -17.64 -9.44
N VAL A 109 -10.20 -17.92 -10.70
CA VAL A 109 -10.30 -19.28 -11.22
C VAL A 109 -8.94 -19.97 -11.22
N THR A 110 -7.87 -19.28 -11.63
CA THR A 110 -6.51 -19.82 -11.59
C THR A 110 -6.09 -20.17 -10.17
N ALA A 111 -6.31 -19.29 -9.19
CA ALA A 111 -6.01 -19.57 -7.79
C ALA A 111 -6.78 -20.79 -7.27
N LEU A 112 -8.06 -20.91 -7.63
CA LEU A 112 -8.89 -22.05 -7.27
C LEU A 112 -8.38 -23.35 -7.91
N LEU A 113 -7.98 -23.33 -9.19
CA LEU A 113 -7.42 -24.49 -9.88
C LEU A 113 -6.11 -24.96 -9.24
N VAL A 114 -5.24 -24.03 -8.85
CA VAL A 114 -4.00 -24.36 -8.12
C VAL A 114 -4.33 -25.01 -6.78
N LEU A 115 -5.29 -24.47 -6.03
CA LEU A 115 -5.72 -25.05 -4.76
C LEU A 115 -6.31 -26.46 -4.96
N ILE A 116 -7.17 -26.65 -5.97
CA ILE A 116 -7.73 -27.95 -6.32
C ILE A 116 -6.60 -28.93 -6.69
N ALA A 117 -5.61 -28.51 -7.48
CA ALA A 117 -4.48 -29.36 -7.84
C ALA A 117 -3.69 -29.82 -6.60
N ILE A 118 -3.40 -28.92 -5.66
CA ILE A 118 -2.74 -29.25 -4.38
C ILE A 118 -3.58 -30.26 -3.59
N CYS A 119 -4.90 -30.03 -3.48
CA CYS A 119 -5.81 -30.94 -2.78
C CYS A 119 -5.86 -32.32 -3.43
N VAL A 120 -5.89 -32.40 -4.77
CA VAL A 120 -5.90 -33.67 -5.51
C VAL A 120 -4.60 -34.43 -5.30
N VAL A 121 -3.45 -33.76 -5.36
CA VAL A 121 -2.15 -34.38 -5.08
C VAL A 121 -2.10 -34.90 -3.65
N ALA A 122 -2.53 -34.10 -2.67
CA ALA A 122 -2.57 -34.50 -1.27
C ALA A 122 -3.50 -35.71 -1.05
N ALA A 123 -4.69 -35.72 -1.68
CA ALA A 123 -5.64 -36.83 -1.59
C ALA A 123 -5.13 -38.11 -2.25
N LYS A 124 -4.45 -38.00 -3.40
CA LYS A 124 -3.85 -39.15 -4.09
C LYS A 124 -2.67 -39.73 -3.34
N ALA A 125 -1.84 -38.87 -2.74
CA ALA A 125 -0.80 -39.33 -1.82
C ALA A 125 -1.42 -40.06 -0.61
N ALA A 126 -2.54 -39.56 -0.07
CA ALA A 126 -3.26 -40.19 1.04
C ALA A 126 -3.77 -41.59 0.70
N GLU A 127 -4.36 -41.74 -0.50
CA GLU A 127 -4.88 -43.01 -1.00
C GLU A 127 -3.77 -44.05 -1.15
N SER A 128 -2.66 -43.68 -1.77
CA SER A 128 -1.48 -44.56 -1.94
C SER A 128 -0.90 -45.02 -0.61
N LEU A 129 -0.88 -44.11 0.37
CA LEU A 129 -0.48 -44.37 1.75
C LEU A 129 -1.39 -45.40 2.44
N ALA A 130 -2.70 -45.26 2.27
CA ALA A 130 -3.69 -46.15 2.88
C ALA A 130 -3.66 -47.56 2.28
N THR A 131 -3.33 -47.69 0.99
CA THR A 131 -3.24 -48.98 0.30
C THR A 131 -1.87 -49.65 0.41
N ASN A 132 -0.91 -49.03 1.12
CA ASN A 132 0.48 -49.48 1.24
C ASN A 132 1.16 -49.67 -0.14
N GLN A 133 0.68 -48.95 -1.15
CA GLN A 133 1.28 -48.92 -2.48
C GLN A 133 2.25 -47.75 -2.57
N GLU A 134 3.41 -47.98 -3.20
CA GLU A 134 4.33 -46.88 -3.50
C GLU A 134 3.63 -45.86 -4.40
N PHE A 135 3.64 -44.60 -3.97
CA PHE A 135 3.15 -43.49 -4.77
C PHE A 135 4.15 -43.24 -5.90
N ASN A 136 4.03 -44.02 -6.97
CA ASN A 136 4.83 -43.82 -8.16
C ASN A 136 4.23 -42.66 -8.94
N ILE A 137 4.94 -41.53 -8.94
CA ILE A 137 4.69 -40.44 -9.88
C ILE A 137 5.11 -40.96 -11.26
N PRO A 138 4.18 -41.17 -12.19
CA PRO A 138 4.53 -41.65 -13.51
C PRO A 138 5.52 -40.71 -14.22
N GLU A 139 6.43 -41.27 -15.01
CA GLU A 139 7.47 -40.52 -15.73
C GLU A 139 6.91 -39.36 -16.57
N TYR A 140 5.71 -39.52 -17.14
CA TYR A 140 5.03 -38.47 -17.92
C TYR A 140 4.76 -37.18 -17.12
N TRP A 141 4.71 -37.21 -15.78
CA TRP A 141 4.62 -35.99 -14.99
C TRP A 141 5.90 -35.16 -15.04
N GLY A 142 7.06 -35.81 -15.20
CA GLY A 142 8.33 -35.13 -15.49
C GLY A 142 8.25 -34.38 -16.81
N ASP A 143 7.72 -35.03 -17.86
CA ASP A 143 7.50 -34.40 -19.16
C ASP A 143 6.52 -33.23 -19.07
N ILE A 144 5.41 -33.39 -18.33
CA ILE A 144 4.43 -32.31 -18.11
C ILE A 144 5.08 -31.14 -17.36
N ALA A 145 5.84 -31.41 -16.30
CA ALA A 145 6.48 -30.37 -15.50
C ALA A 145 7.51 -29.58 -16.31
N ILE A 146 8.39 -30.27 -17.05
CA ILE A 146 9.38 -29.63 -17.93
C ILE A 146 8.67 -28.83 -19.03
N THR A 147 7.66 -29.41 -19.68
CA THR A 147 6.87 -28.71 -20.72
C THR A 147 6.19 -27.48 -20.14
N PHE A 148 5.59 -27.57 -18.96
CA PHE A 148 4.93 -26.45 -18.29
C PHE A 148 5.92 -25.33 -17.98
N VAL A 149 7.08 -25.66 -17.40
CA VAL A 149 8.14 -24.67 -17.11
C VAL A 149 8.65 -24.04 -18.41
N ALA A 150 8.90 -24.83 -19.45
CA ALA A 150 9.34 -24.34 -20.75
C ALA A 150 8.31 -23.40 -21.40
N VAL A 151 7.02 -23.75 -21.36
CA VAL A 151 5.92 -22.91 -21.84
C VAL A 151 5.81 -21.62 -21.03
N LEU A 152 5.97 -21.69 -19.70
CA LEU A 152 5.90 -20.53 -18.82
C LEU A 152 7.06 -19.56 -19.11
N PHE A 153 8.29 -20.07 -19.27
CA PHE A 153 9.45 -19.28 -19.68
C PHE A 153 9.28 -18.68 -21.08
N ALA A 154 8.85 -19.50 -22.05
CA ALA A 154 8.59 -19.03 -23.41
C ALA A 154 7.50 -17.95 -23.42
N SER A 155 6.45 -18.09 -22.61
CA SER A 155 5.39 -17.10 -22.47
C SER A 155 5.89 -15.80 -21.86
N ALA A 156 6.76 -15.87 -20.85
CA ALA A 156 7.37 -14.68 -20.24
C ALA A 156 8.27 -13.92 -21.22
N ILE A 157 9.08 -14.63 -22.01
CA ILE A 157 10.05 -14.04 -22.95
C ILE A 157 9.34 -13.52 -24.22
N PHE A 158 8.47 -14.33 -24.82
CA PHE A 158 7.86 -14.03 -26.11
C PHE A 158 6.47 -13.39 -26.00
N GLY A 159 5.83 -13.41 -24.82
CA GLY A 159 4.48 -12.89 -24.59
C GLY A 159 4.25 -11.48 -25.12
N PRO A 160 5.09 -10.47 -24.78
CA PRO A 160 4.94 -9.11 -25.30
C PRO A 160 4.98 -9.06 -26.84
N ARG A 161 5.84 -9.85 -27.47
CA ARG A 161 6.02 -9.92 -28.93
C ARG A 161 4.89 -10.67 -29.62
N LEU A 162 4.31 -11.67 -28.95
CA LEU A 162 3.24 -12.51 -29.49
C LEU A 162 1.84 -11.94 -29.25
N SER A 163 1.72 -10.85 -28.50
CA SER A 163 0.45 -10.23 -28.10
C SER A 163 -0.50 -9.94 -29.29
N ASN A 164 0.02 -9.69 -30.49
CA ASN A 164 -0.76 -9.40 -31.70
C ASN A 164 -1.03 -10.60 -32.62
N THR A 165 -0.58 -11.80 -32.26
CA THR A 165 -0.76 -13.00 -33.10
C THR A 165 -2.18 -13.61 -32.98
N PRO A 166 -2.67 -14.36 -33.98
CA PRO A 166 -3.95 -15.09 -33.91
C PRO A 166 -4.16 -15.95 -32.63
N PRO A 167 -3.17 -16.74 -32.15
CA PRO A 167 -3.33 -17.49 -30.90
C PRO A 167 -3.51 -16.57 -29.68
N ALA A 168 -2.85 -15.41 -29.62
CA ALA A 168 -3.06 -14.45 -28.54
C ALA A 168 -4.48 -13.85 -28.52
N ARG A 169 -5.12 -13.69 -29.69
CA ARG A 169 -6.54 -13.26 -29.78
C ARG A 169 -7.48 -14.33 -29.25
N TRP A 170 -7.23 -15.61 -29.56
CA TRP A 170 -8.00 -16.73 -29.03
C TRP A 170 -7.87 -16.84 -27.50
N ILE A 171 -6.65 -16.75 -26.96
CA ILE A 171 -6.39 -16.74 -25.51
C ILE A 171 -7.13 -15.58 -24.83
N ARG A 172 -7.12 -14.38 -25.41
CA ARG A 172 -7.89 -13.23 -24.89
C ARG A 172 -9.40 -13.50 -24.87
N SER A 173 -9.94 -14.16 -25.90
CA SER A 173 -11.37 -14.52 -25.96
C SER A 173 -11.77 -15.55 -24.89
N LEU A 174 -10.90 -16.54 -24.63
CA LEU A 174 -11.08 -17.51 -23.55
C LEU A 174 -10.97 -16.84 -22.18
N SER A 175 -9.94 -16.02 -22.00
CA SER A 175 -9.75 -15.20 -20.80
C SER A 175 -11.00 -14.38 -20.49
N ALA A 176 -11.61 -13.72 -21.47
CA ALA A 176 -12.84 -12.95 -21.28
C ALA A 176 -14.05 -13.82 -20.88
N LYS A 177 -14.17 -15.05 -21.41
CA LYS A 177 -15.21 -16.00 -21.00
C LYS A 177 -14.99 -16.50 -19.56
N ILE A 178 -13.75 -16.87 -19.22
CA ILE A 178 -13.37 -17.29 -17.88
C ILE A 178 -13.59 -16.12 -16.90
N ASP A 179 -13.27 -14.89 -17.29
CA ASP A 179 -13.46 -13.71 -16.44
C ASP A 179 -14.94 -13.46 -16.12
N ARG A 180 -15.83 -13.69 -17.09
CA ARG A 180 -17.28 -13.61 -16.87
C ARG A 180 -17.79 -14.70 -15.93
N LEU A 181 -17.35 -15.95 -16.13
CA LEU A 181 -17.73 -17.09 -15.28
C LEU A 181 -17.17 -16.97 -13.86
N GLY A 182 -15.90 -16.56 -13.75
CA GLY A 182 -15.19 -16.33 -12.51
C GLY A 182 -15.51 -14.98 -11.84
N GLY A 183 -16.30 -14.12 -12.47
CA GLY A 183 -16.55 -12.75 -11.97
C GLY A 183 -17.22 -12.71 -10.59
N GLY A 184 -17.99 -13.74 -10.23
CA GLY A 184 -18.51 -13.91 -8.86
C GLY A 184 -17.40 -14.20 -7.86
N LEU A 185 -16.52 -15.16 -8.16
CA LEU A 185 -15.37 -15.52 -7.33
C LEU A 185 -14.38 -14.36 -7.20
N GLY A 186 -14.10 -13.64 -8.30
CA GLY A 186 -13.25 -12.45 -8.28
C GLY A 186 -13.79 -11.36 -7.35
N ARG A 187 -15.12 -11.16 -7.30
CA ARG A 187 -15.75 -10.25 -6.33
C ARG A 187 -15.57 -10.73 -4.90
N LEU A 188 -15.83 -12.01 -4.63
CA LEU A 188 -15.66 -12.59 -3.28
C LEU A 188 -14.22 -12.44 -2.78
N PHE A 189 -13.23 -12.79 -3.62
CA PHE A 189 -11.83 -12.61 -3.27
C PHE A 189 -11.44 -11.14 -3.12
N SER A 190 -11.98 -10.23 -3.93
CA SER A 190 -11.73 -8.79 -3.78
C SER A 190 -12.28 -8.25 -2.45
N VAL A 191 -13.47 -8.73 -2.02
CA VAL A 191 -14.05 -8.38 -0.72
C VAL A 191 -13.21 -8.95 0.42
N ALA A 192 -12.84 -10.22 0.34
CA ALA A 192 -11.98 -10.85 1.35
C ALA A 192 -10.63 -10.14 1.47
N ASP A 193 -10.01 -9.78 0.36
CA ASP A 193 -8.75 -9.03 0.36
C ASP A 193 -8.94 -7.62 0.93
N SER A 194 -10.05 -6.95 0.62
CA SER A 194 -10.38 -5.64 1.22
C SER A 194 -10.58 -5.74 2.73
N TRP A 195 -11.18 -6.82 3.22
CA TRP A 195 -11.31 -7.10 4.66
C TRP A 195 -9.95 -7.26 5.33
N LEU A 196 -9.04 -8.02 4.72
CA LEU A 196 -7.67 -8.17 5.22
C LEU A 196 -6.96 -6.82 5.31
N VAL A 197 -7.06 -6.01 4.24
CA VAL A 197 -6.35 -4.74 4.11
C VAL A 197 -6.94 -3.64 4.99
N PHE A 198 -8.26 -3.52 5.10
CA PHE A 198 -8.92 -2.38 5.76
C PHE A 198 -9.45 -2.68 7.16
N ILE A 199 -9.53 -3.95 7.59
CA ILE A 199 -9.97 -4.31 8.94
C ILE A 199 -8.84 -4.98 9.71
N VAL A 200 -8.34 -6.12 9.22
CA VAL A 200 -7.39 -6.94 9.99
C VAL A 200 -6.04 -6.24 10.14
N ALA A 201 -5.49 -5.67 9.05
CA ALA A 201 -4.21 -4.98 9.11
C ALA A 201 -4.24 -3.72 10.02
N PRO A 202 -5.22 -2.81 9.96
CA PRO A 202 -5.33 -1.71 10.91
C PRO A 202 -5.48 -2.18 12.36
N MET A 203 -6.22 -3.26 12.60
CA MET A 203 -6.45 -3.78 13.96
C MET A 203 -5.18 -4.25 14.67
N VAL A 204 -4.21 -4.77 13.92
CA VAL A 204 -2.89 -5.14 14.47
C VAL A 204 -1.91 -3.97 14.54
N GLY A 205 -2.37 -2.76 14.22
CA GLY A 205 -1.60 -1.54 14.40
C GLY A 205 -0.54 -1.28 13.34
N VAL A 206 -0.50 -2.01 12.22
CA VAL A 206 0.50 -1.75 11.16
C VAL A 206 0.26 -0.43 10.43
N THR A 207 -0.88 0.23 10.64
CA THR A 207 -1.18 1.56 10.09
C THR A 207 -0.69 2.72 10.96
N GLN A 208 -0.07 2.45 12.11
CA GLN A 208 0.37 3.50 13.03
C GLN A 208 1.61 4.23 12.53
N LYS A 209 1.65 5.56 12.66
CA LYS A 209 2.76 6.37 12.11
C LYS A 209 4.11 6.13 12.81
N ARG A 210 4.09 5.67 14.06
CA ARG A 210 5.30 5.45 14.85
C ARG A 210 5.73 4.00 14.75
N THR A 211 6.91 3.75 14.19
CA THR A 211 7.50 2.41 14.00
C THR A 211 7.47 1.55 15.25
N ARG A 212 7.87 2.09 16.42
CA ARG A 212 7.82 1.36 17.70
C ARG A 212 6.42 0.89 18.09
N VAL A 213 5.41 1.72 17.81
CA VAL A 213 4.01 1.40 18.12
C VAL A 213 3.51 0.30 17.18
N ARG A 214 3.88 0.33 15.90
CA ARG A 214 3.52 -0.74 14.94
C ARG A 214 4.03 -2.09 15.38
N TYR A 215 5.32 -2.21 15.70
CA TYR A 215 5.88 -3.47 16.19
C TYR A 215 5.26 -3.90 17.51
N GLY A 216 5.10 -2.98 18.46
CA GLY A 216 4.49 -3.26 19.76
C GLY A 216 3.09 -3.83 19.62
N LEU A 217 2.26 -3.27 18.73
CA LEU A 217 0.91 -3.74 18.46
C LEU A 217 0.89 -5.05 17.66
N LEU A 218 1.75 -5.20 16.65
CA LEU A 218 1.85 -6.42 15.85
C LEU A 218 2.23 -7.63 16.72
N PHE A 219 3.34 -7.53 17.47
CA PHE A 219 3.76 -8.58 18.40
C PHE A 219 2.80 -8.72 19.57
N GLY A 220 2.17 -7.62 20.01
CA GLY A 220 1.13 -7.63 21.03
C GLY A 220 -0.12 -8.40 20.63
N ASN A 221 -0.38 -8.63 19.33
CA ASN A 221 -1.46 -9.51 18.88
C ASN A 221 -0.95 -10.94 18.65
N ILE A 222 0.20 -11.12 17.98
CA ILE A 222 0.71 -12.45 17.61
C ILE A 222 1.21 -13.24 18.83
N ALA A 223 1.99 -12.62 19.72
CA ALA A 223 2.60 -13.34 20.84
C ALA A 223 1.58 -13.92 21.83
N PRO A 224 0.52 -13.18 22.25
CA PRO A 224 -0.54 -13.77 23.07
C PRO A 224 -1.28 -14.90 22.37
N CYS A 225 -1.47 -14.82 21.05
CA CYS A 225 -2.04 -15.92 20.28
C CYS A 225 -1.14 -17.16 20.29
N CYS A 226 0.18 -17.02 20.14
CA CYS A 226 1.12 -18.14 20.28
C CYS A 226 1.04 -18.77 21.69
N VAL A 227 1.03 -17.94 22.74
CA VAL A 227 0.95 -18.41 24.13
C VAL A 227 -0.38 -19.13 24.38
N ALA A 228 -1.50 -18.51 24.01
CA ALA A 228 -2.81 -19.13 24.14
C ALA A 228 -2.90 -20.43 23.33
N ALA A 229 -2.40 -20.44 22.09
CA ALA A 229 -2.38 -21.62 21.24
C ALA A 229 -1.58 -22.77 21.84
N TRP A 230 -0.48 -22.48 22.55
CA TRP A 230 0.35 -23.51 23.17
C TRP A 230 -0.34 -24.16 24.38
N PHE A 231 -0.97 -23.36 25.24
CA PHE A 231 -1.56 -23.85 26.49
C PHE A 231 -3.02 -24.32 26.35
N LEU A 232 -3.69 -24.00 25.24
CA LEU A 232 -5.02 -24.50 24.97
C LEU A 232 -4.99 -26.01 24.66
N PRO A 233 -6.02 -26.77 25.10
CA PRO A 233 -6.18 -28.17 24.71
C PRO A 233 -6.31 -28.29 23.20
N SER A 234 -5.71 -29.33 22.63
CA SER A 234 -5.94 -29.68 21.24
C SER A 234 -7.43 -30.00 20.98
N PRO A 235 -8.04 -29.53 19.87
CA PRO A 235 -7.46 -28.69 18.80
C PRO A 235 -7.77 -27.20 18.97
N MET A 236 -8.16 -26.74 20.17
CA MET A 236 -8.63 -25.37 20.39
C MET A 236 -7.54 -24.32 20.20
N GLY A 237 -6.28 -24.68 20.40
CA GLY A 237 -5.16 -23.81 20.06
C GLY A 237 -5.06 -23.48 18.57
N LEU A 238 -5.75 -24.21 17.68
CA LEU A 238 -5.80 -23.87 16.26
C LEU A 238 -6.54 -22.56 15.99
N VAL A 239 -7.50 -22.16 16.83
CA VAL A 239 -8.24 -20.90 16.65
C VAL A 239 -7.29 -19.69 16.70
N PRO A 240 -6.49 -19.48 17.77
CA PRO A 240 -5.49 -18.41 17.80
C PRO A 240 -4.37 -18.56 16.77
N VAL A 241 -4.01 -19.79 16.37
CA VAL A 241 -3.07 -20.01 15.25
C VAL A 241 -3.64 -19.49 13.94
N LEU A 242 -4.87 -19.90 13.57
CA LEU A 242 -5.54 -19.45 12.34
C LEU A 242 -5.72 -17.94 12.33
N TRP A 243 -6.05 -17.35 13.47
CA TRP A 243 -6.10 -15.90 13.62
C TRP A 243 -4.74 -15.24 13.36
N SER A 244 -3.65 -15.80 13.89
CA SER A 244 -2.30 -15.29 13.65
C SER A 244 -1.89 -15.43 12.17
N LEU A 245 -2.24 -16.55 11.51
CA LEU A 245 -2.04 -16.73 10.07
C LEU A 245 -2.83 -15.70 9.24
N LEU A 246 -4.04 -15.35 9.68
CA LEU A 246 -4.84 -14.28 9.08
C LEU A 246 -4.14 -12.93 9.23
N ILE A 247 -3.56 -12.63 10.40
CA ILE A 247 -2.76 -11.42 10.64
C ILE A 247 -1.56 -11.38 9.69
N VAL A 248 -0.75 -12.44 9.62
CA VAL A 248 0.43 -12.50 8.75
C VAL A 248 0.04 -12.21 7.29
N THR A 249 -1.05 -12.84 6.84
CA THR A 249 -1.59 -12.63 5.50
C THR A 249 -2.09 -11.19 5.31
N ALA A 250 -2.81 -10.63 6.28
CA ALA A 250 -3.33 -9.26 6.21
C ALA A 250 -2.22 -8.22 6.11
N VAL A 251 -1.13 -8.37 6.86
CA VAL A 251 0.03 -7.47 6.80
C VAL A 251 0.70 -7.55 5.44
N ALA A 252 0.93 -8.76 4.92
CA ALA A 252 1.52 -8.96 3.60
C ALA A 252 0.64 -8.37 2.48
N ARG A 253 -0.68 -8.56 2.54
CA ARG A 253 -1.63 -7.99 1.57
C ARG A 253 -1.69 -6.47 1.63
N ARG A 254 -1.69 -5.89 2.84
CA ARG A 254 -1.61 -4.44 3.04
C ARG A 254 -0.35 -3.86 2.40
N TRP A 255 0.81 -4.48 2.64
CA TRP A 255 2.06 -4.05 2.05
C TRP A 255 2.06 -4.13 0.52
N ALA A 256 1.52 -5.21 -0.06
CA ALA A 256 1.40 -5.32 -1.51
C ALA A 256 0.56 -4.17 -2.13
N TRP A 257 -0.54 -3.77 -1.49
CA TRP A 257 -1.35 -2.64 -1.97
C TRP A 257 -0.62 -1.30 -1.87
N ILE A 258 0.16 -1.10 -0.80
CA ILE A 258 1.01 0.08 -0.64
C ILE A 258 2.04 0.18 -1.77
N GLU A 259 2.65 -0.95 -2.11
CA GLU A 259 3.67 -1.04 -3.16
C GLU A 259 3.10 -0.79 -4.56
N ASP A 260 1.92 -1.33 -4.86
CA ASP A 260 1.19 -1.03 -6.10
C ASP A 260 0.81 0.46 -6.20
N ASP A 261 0.29 1.04 -5.11
CA ASP A 261 -0.11 2.46 -5.06
C ASP A 261 1.12 3.37 -5.24
N ARG A 262 2.27 2.97 -4.67
CA ARG A 262 3.55 3.66 -4.85
C ARG A 262 3.98 3.65 -6.31
N GLU A 263 3.88 2.51 -6.99
CA GLU A 263 4.21 2.39 -8.41
C GLU A 263 3.34 3.30 -9.29
N VAL A 264 2.03 3.30 -9.04
CA VAL A 264 1.10 4.18 -9.78
C VAL A 264 1.44 5.65 -9.54
N ALA A 265 1.76 6.05 -8.31
CA ALA A 265 2.16 7.43 -8.02
C ALA A 265 3.46 7.81 -8.71
N MET A 266 4.45 6.91 -8.74
CA MET A 266 5.72 7.16 -9.42
C MET A 266 5.55 7.29 -10.94
N LEU A 267 4.73 6.43 -11.57
CA LEU A 267 4.48 6.48 -13.02
C LEU A 267 3.65 7.69 -13.45
N THR A 268 2.73 8.16 -12.60
CA THR A 268 1.83 9.26 -12.93
C THR A 268 2.33 10.63 -12.44
N GLY A 269 3.39 10.68 -11.64
CA GLY A 269 3.88 11.88 -10.97
C GLY A 269 2.89 12.46 -9.94
N ASN A 270 1.76 11.78 -9.68
CA ASN A 270 0.69 12.28 -8.84
C ASN A 270 0.64 11.51 -7.52
N PHE A 271 1.01 12.20 -6.44
CA PHE A 271 1.09 11.67 -5.08
C PHE A 271 -0.18 12.01 -4.24
N SER A 272 -1.24 12.49 -4.88
CA SER A 272 -2.49 12.84 -4.18
C SER A 272 -3.24 11.60 -3.68
N SER A 273 -3.75 11.68 -2.45
CA SER A 273 -4.48 10.58 -1.78
C SER A 273 -5.74 10.13 -2.52
N ASP A 274 -6.33 11.00 -3.34
CA ASP A 274 -7.66 10.78 -3.93
C ASP A 274 -7.65 9.72 -5.04
N ARG A 275 -6.48 9.34 -5.55
CA ARG A 275 -6.30 8.24 -6.53
C ARG A 275 -5.63 7.00 -5.96
N LEU A 276 -5.14 7.08 -4.73
CA LEU A 276 -4.47 5.98 -4.04
C LEU A 276 -5.49 5.21 -3.20
N ARG A 277 -5.40 3.88 -3.17
CA ARG A 277 -6.33 3.02 -2.43
C ARG A 277 -6.07 3.12 -0.93
N VAL A 278 -4.80 2.99 -0.57
CA VAL A 278 -4.30 3.02 0.81
C VAL A 278 -3.34 4.20 0.99
N GLY A 279 -2.55 4.51 -0.03
CA GLY A 279 -1.40 5.42 0.06
C GLY A 279 -0.14 4.71 0.56
N PHE A 280 0.99 5.42 0.55
CA PHE A 280 2.32 4.86 0.87
C PHE A 280 3.09 5.74 1.86
N ASP A 281 2.39 6.33 2.83
CA ASP A 281 3.01 7.10 3.92
C ASP A 281 3.98 6.26 4.78
N GLN A 282 3.88 4.92 4.69
CA GLN A 282 4.56 3.97 5.54
C GLN A 282 5.13 2.84 4.70
N ASP A 283 6.41 2.53 4.91
CA ASP A 283 6.97 1.26 4.47
C ASP A 283 6.62 0.19 5.51
N LEU A 284 6.02 -0.90 5.03
CA LEU A 284 5.62 -2.07 5.82
C LEU A 284 6.45 -3.31 5.48
N SER A 285 7.55 -3.13 4.74
CA SER A 285 8.48 -4.21 4.37
C SER A 285 8.97 -4.96 5.61
N ASP A 286 9.43 -4.23 6.63
CA ASP A 286 9.93 -4.83 7.86
C ASP A 286 8.82 -5.51 8.67
N GLU A 287 7.65 -4.87 8.85
CA GLU A 287 6.52 -5.48 9.56
C GLU A 287 6.05 -6.78 8.87
N THR A 288 6.10 -6.82 7.54
CA THR A 288 5.78 -8.02 6.76
C THR A 288 6.85 -9.10 6.94
N LEU A 289 8.14 -8.73 6.96
CA LEU A 289 9.21 -9.69 7.23
C LEU A 289 9.07 -10.30 8.63
N TRP A 290 8.78 -9.48 9.64
CA TRP A 290 8.57 -9.96 11.02
C TRP A 290 7.30 -10.80 11.16
N SER A 291 6.22 -10.48 10.43
CA SER A 291 5.02 -11.31 10.43
C SER A 291 5.30 -12.66 9.78
N TYR A 292 6.03 -12.73 8.65
CA TYR A 292 6.47 -14.00 8.08
C TYR A 292 7.42 -14.77 9.01
N LEU A 293 8.36 -14.09 9.68
CA LEU A 293 9.26 -14.73 10.63
C LEU A 293 8.49 -15.38 11.79
N SER A 294 7.34 -14.83 12.18
CA SER A 294 6.49 -15.44 13.22
C SER A 294 5.95 -16.82 12.86
N LEU A 295 5.91 -17.18 11.56
CA LEU A 295 5.53 -18.52 11.10
C LEU A 295 6.47 -19.61 11.66
N ILE A 296 7.72 -19.27 11.95
CA ILE A 296 8.70 -20.19 12.57
C ILE A 296 8.21 -20.67 13.94
N ALA A 297 7.48 -19.84 14.68
CA ALA A 297 6.87 -20.24 15.95
C ALA A 297 5.45 -20.80 15.76
N LEU A 298 4.65 -20.17 14.90
CA LEU A 298 3.23 -20.53 14.72
C LEU A 298 3.03 -21.93 14.14
N LEU A 299 3.84 -22.34 13.17
CA LEU A 299 3.66 -23.63 12.48
C LEU A 299 3.99 -24.84 13.36
N PRO A 300 5.08 -24.86 14.15
CA PRO A 300 5.29 -25.90 15.16
C PRO A 300 4.14 -26.00 16.17
N ILE A 301 3.61 -24.85 16.62
CA ILE A 301 2.45 -24.82 17.54
C ILE A 301 1.21 -25.40 16.85
N ALA A 302 0.99 -25.08 15.57
CA ALA A 302 -0.10 -25.67 14.79
C ALA A 302 0.04 -27.19 14.69
N MET A 303 1.25 -27.70 14.45
CA MET A 303 1.52 -29.14 14.38
C MET A 303 1.29 -29.83 15.73
N HIS A 304 1.74 -29.21 16.83
CA HIS A 304 1.46 -29.68 18.18
C HIS A 304 -0.05 -29.76 18.44
N GLN A 305 -0.80 -28.71 18.09
CA GLN A 305 -2.26 -28.67 18.25
C GLN A 305 -3.00 -29.67 17.33
N LEU A 306 -2.43 -30.02 16.19
CA LEU A 306 -2.97 -31.08 15.32
C LEU A 306 -2.65 -32.49 15.83
N ASN A 307 -1.59 -32.65 16.63
CA ASN A 307 -1.13 -33.96 17.09
C ASN A 307 -2.23 -34.80 17.73
N ASP A 308 -3.04 -34.18 18.58
CA ASP A 308 -4.08 -34.89 19.34
C ASP A 308 -5.48 -34.72 18.71
N TRP A 309 -5.55 -34.15 17.50
CA TRP A 309 -6.82 -33.91 16.83
C TRP A 309 -7.43 -35.21 16.30
N GLY A 310 -8.64 -35.53 16.78
CA GLY A 310 -9.39 -36.70 16.32
C GLY A 310 -9.25 -37.94 17.20
N GLY A 311 -8.68 -37.82 18.41
CA GLY A 311 -8.66 -38.88 19.42
C GLY A 311 -7.50 -39.88 19.30
N GLY A 312 -6.51 -39.61 18.45
CA GLY A 312 -5.25 -40.36 18.36
C GLY A 312 -4.06 -39.43 18.13
N HIS A 313 -2.86 -39.88 18.50
CA HIS A 313 -1.63 -39.12 18.30
C HIS A 313 -1.14 -39.26 16.85
N LEU A 314 -1.11 -38.15 16.12
CA LEU A 314 -0.59 -38.11 14.74
C LEU A 314 0.92 -38.33 14.70
N PHE A 315 1.64 -37.79 15.69
CA PHE A 315 3.08 -37.86 15.84
C PHE A 315 3.42 -38.73 17.06
N ALA A 316 4.59 -39.36 17.01
CA ALA A 316 5.10 -40.21 18.08
C ALA A 316 6.52 -39.80 18.45
N VAL A 317 6.98 -40.25 19.61
CA VAL A 317 8.39 -40.10 20.01
C VAL A 317 9.18 -41.31 19.49
N LYS A 318 10.40 -41.06 19.01
CA LYS A 318 11.33 -42.09 18.58
C LYS A 318 11.62 -43.08 19.72
N GLU A 319 11.76 -44.35 19.39
CA GLU A 319 12.09 -45.40 20.35
C GLU A 319 13.35 -45.04 21.15
N GLY A 320 13.23 -45.02 22.49
CA GLY A 320 14.30 -44.62 23.42
C GLY A 320 14.32 -43.14 23.83
N ALA A 321 13.48 -42.27 23.24
CA ALA A 321 13.32 -40.89 23.69
C ALA A 321 12.11 -40.73 24.65
N SER A 322 12.16 -39.73 25.53
CA SER A 322 11.14 -39.47 26.55
C SER A 322 9.83 -38.95 25.95
N GLU A 323 8.67 -39.46 26.40
CA GLU A 323 7.35 -38.95 25.99
C GLU A 323 7.14 -37.47 26.30
N THR A 324 7.85 -36.92 27.30
CA THR A 324 7.85 -35.49 27.63
C THR A 324 8.32 -34.59 26.47
N ARG A 325 8.95 -35.17 25.43
CA ARG A 325 9.31 -34.45 24.21
C ARG A 325 8.10 -33.96 23.42
N LEU A 326 6.95 -34.63 23.49
CA LEU A 326 5.72 -34.14 22.81
C LEU A 326 5.14 -32.89 23.47
N SER A 327 5.45 -32.66 24.74
CA SER A 327 5.08 -31.44 25.48
C SER A 327 6.17 -30.35 25.45
N ASP A 328 7.30 -30.57 24.78
CA ASP A 328 8.42 -29.62 24.71
C ASP A 328 8.36 -28.80 23.42
N PHE A 329 8.19 -27.48 23.56
CA PHE A 329 8.15 -26.55 22.43
C PHE A 329 9.43 -26.63 21.58
N TRP A 330 10.59 -26.77 22.21
CA TRP A 330 11.86 -26.82 21.48
C TRP A 330 12.01 -28.11 20.67
N ALA A 331 11.40 -29.21 21.11
CA ALA A 331 11.36 -30.44 20.34
C ALA A 331 10.51 -30.29 19.06
N TRP A 332 9.34 -29.63 19.16
CA TRP A 332 8.52 -29.30 18.00
C TRP A 332 9.21 -28.32 17.04
N LEU A 333 9.87 -27.29 17.58
CA LEU A 333 10.63 -26.34 16.79
C LEU A 333 11.80 -27.02 16.07
N ALA A 334 12.54 -27.90 16.76
CA ALA A 334 13.63 -28.65 16.16
C ALA A 334 13.11 -29.60 15.08
N PHE A 335 12.02 -30.34 15.34
CA PHE A 335 11.39 -31.19 14.35
C PHE A 335 10.97 -30.42 13.10
N TYR A 336 10.20 -29.33 13.27
CA TYR A 336 9.83 -28.45 12.16
C TYR A 336 11.05 -27.89 11.43
N GLY A 337 12.08 -27.43 12.16
CA GLY A 337 13.32 -26.93 11.58
C GLY A 337 14.04 -27.98 10.73
N THR A 338 14.04 -29.25 11.15
CA THR A 338 14.61 -30.34 10.34
C THR A 338 13.79 -30.64 9.09
N GLU A 339 12.45 -30.58 9.16
CA GLU A 339 11.59 -30.75 7.98
C GLU A 339 11.68 -29.57 7.02
N LEU A 340 11.84 -28.36 7.56
CA LEU A 340 12.04 -27.13 6.78
C LEU A 340 13.41 -27.13 6.10
N ALA A 341 14.47 -27.59 6.78
CA ALA A 341 15.80 -27.66 6.19
C ALA A 341 15.79 -28.50 4.90
N LYS A 342 15.01 -29.59 4.86
CA LYS A 342 14.83 -30.42 3.66
C LYS A 342 14.13 -29.69 2.49
N SER A 343 13.50 -28.54 2.70
CA SER A 343 12.87 -27.77 1.61
C SER A 343 13.76 -26.72 0.97
N ILE A 344 14.91 -26.43 1.57
CA ILE A 344 15.90 -25.53 0.97
C ILE A 344 16.57 -26.26 -0.20
N PRO A 345 16.55 -25.72 -1.44
CA PRO A 345 17.11 -26.41 -2.62
C PRO A 345 18.57 -26.87 -2.45
N PHE A 346 19.36 -26.12 -1.68
CA PHE A 346 20.76 -26.45 -1.37
C PHE A 346 20.94 -27.50 -0.27
N VAL A 347 19.89 -27.93 0.40
CA VAL A 347 19.89 -28.94 1.48
C VAL A 347 19.13 -30.19 1.04
N ASP A 348 18.34 -30.12 -0.02
CA ASP A 348 17.60 -31.24 -0.62
C ASP A 348 18.51 -32.40 -1.09
N TRP A 349 19.81 -32.16 -1.28
CA TRP A 349 20.79 -33.25 -1.43
C TRP A 349 20.83 -34.19 -0.24
N SER A 350 20.40 -33.75 0.95
CA SER A 350 20.31 -34.61 2.13
C SER A 350 19.47 -35.86 1.88
N GLU A 351 18.44 -35.79 1.03
CA GLU A 351 17.66 -36.95 0.62
C GLU A 351 18.44 -37.85 -0.34
N ILE A 352 19.15 -37.26 -1.32
CA ILE A 352 20.04 -37.96 -2.26
C ILE A 352 21.12 -38.77 -1.52
N TYR A 353 21.69 -38.19 -0.46
CA TYR A 353 22.72 -38.82 0.36
C TYR A 353 22.17 -39.54 1.60
N SER A 354 20.84 -39.69 1.74
CA SER A 354 20.19 -40.38 2.87
C SER A 354 20.58 -39.86 4.25
N VAL A 355 20.88 -38.55 4.37
CA VAL A 355 21.16 -37.89 5.65
C VAL A 355 19.88 -37.87 6.49
N ARG A 356 19.83 -38.70 7.52
CA ARG A 356 18.67 -38.79 8.41
C ARG A 356 18.72 -37.69 9.46
N ALA A 357 17.64 -36.90 9.56
CA ALA A 357 17.46 -35.94 10.64
C ALA A 357 17.41 -36.65 12.01
N ALA A 358 18.12 -36.12 12.99
CA ALA A 358 18.10 -36.61 14.36
C ALA A 358 16.98 -35.92 15.17
N SER A 359 15.74 -35.97 14.69
CA SER A 359 14.59 -35.49 15.46
C SER A 359 14.04 -36.59 16.37
N ASP A 360 13.66 -36.21 17.59
CA ASP A 360 13.02 -37.13 18.54
C ASP A 360 11.54 -37.33 18.25
N ILE A 361 10.90 -36.39 17.54
CA ILE A 361 9.53 -36.52 17.05
C ILE A 361 9.58 -37.20 15.68
N VAL A 362 8.71 -38.19 15.50
CA VAL A 362 8.54 -38.97 14.27
C VAL A 362 7.07 -39.00 13.84
N MET A 363 6.83 -39.25 12.55
CA MET A 363 5.49 -39.43 12.00
C MET A 363 4.90 -40.77 12.44
N GLY A 364 3.91 -40.73 13.34
CA GLY A 364 3.28 -41.93 13.91
C GLY A 364 2.10 -42.46 13.10
N ALA A 365 1.28 -41.55 12.55
CA ALA A 365 0.09 -41.88 11.77
C ALA A 365 0.21 -41.41 10.31
N PRO A 366 -0.48 -42.04 9.33
CA PRO A 366 -0.51 -41.58 7.95
C PRO A 366 -0.92 -40.11 7.80
N ALA A 367 -1.87 -39.66 8.62
CA ALA A 367 -2.35 -38.28 8.62
C ALA A 367 -1.28 -37.23 9.00
N SER A 368 -0.24 -37.60 9.77
CA SER A 368 0.87 -36.69 10.09
C SER A 368 1.65 -36.24 8.85
N ARG A 369 1.71 -37.08 7.80
CA ARG A 369 2.34 -36.75 6.53
C ARG A 369 1.60 -35.62 5.82
N HIS A 370 0.27 -35.59 5.89
CA HIS A 370 -0.53 -34.50 5.34
C HIS A 370 -0.34 -33.19 6.09
N VAL A 371 -0.23 -33.26 7.42
CA VAL A 371 0.06 -32.07 8.24
C VAL A 371 1.41 -31.48 7.85
N ILE A 372 2.47 -32.29 7.76
CA ILE A 372 3.80 -31.83 7.32
C ILE A 372 3.74 -31.28 5.91
N PHE A 373 3.04 -31.95 4.98
CA PHE A 373 2.87 -31.46 3.61
C PHE A 373 2.21 -30.07 3.55
N ILE A 374 1.11 -29.86 4.29
CA ILE A 374 0.42 -28.57 4.34
C ILE A 374 1.32 -27.50 4.94
N VAL A 375 1.97 -27.79 6.07
CA VAL A 375 2.89 -26.86 6.74
C VAL A 375 4.05 -26.48 5.81
N ARG A 376 4.60 -27.44 5.08
CA ARG A 376 5.65 -27.22 4.08
C ARG A 376 5.14 -26.39 2.91
N ALA A 377 3.99 -26.72 2.33
CA ALA A 377 3.39 -25.95 1.25
C ALA A 377 3.16 -24.48 1.66
N VAL A 378 2.64 -24.23 2.87
CA VAL A 378 2.46 -22.87 3.40
C VAL A 378 3.81 -22.15 3.54
N THR A 379 4.81 -22.84 4.09
CA THR A 379 6.14 -22.25 4.29
C THR A 379 6.85 -21.94 2.98
N ASP A 380 6.85 -22.90 2.05
CA ASP A 380 7.48 -22.76 0.74
C ASP A 380 6.82 -21.65 -0.08
N LEU A 381 5.48 -21.56 -0.05
CA LEU A 381 4.75 -20.44 -0.68
C LEU A 381 5.09 -19.10 -0.03
N ALA A 382 5.21 -19.04 1.30
CA ALA A 382 5.60 -17.83 2.01
C ALA A 382 7.03 -17.40 1.64
N PHE A 383 7.99 -18.32 1.66
CA PHE A 383 9.37 -18.05 1.24
C PHE A 383 9.46 -17.60 -0.21
N LEU A 384 8.77 -18.29 -1.12
CA LEU A 384 8.73 -17.92 -2.53
C LEU A 384 8.13 -16.53 -2.72
N ALA A 385 7.04 -16.22 -2.02
CA ALA A 385 6.42 -14.89 -2.07
C ALA A 385 7.38 -13.81 -1.59
N VAL A 386 8.03 -14.00 -0.43
CA VAL A 386 9.02 -13.06 0.11
C VAL A 386 10.20 -12.87 -0.84
N LEU A 387 10.74 -13.96 -1.41
CA LEU A 387 11.88 -13.90 -2.32
C LEU A 387 11.53 -13.18 -3.62
N LEU A 388 10.42 -13.56 -4.26
CA LEU A 388 9.96 -12.91 -5.50
C LEU A 388 9.70 -11.42 -5.25
N GLN A 389 9.14 -11.08 -4.10
CA GLN A 389 8.85 -9.69 -3.76
C GLN A 389 10.12 -8.90 -3.46
N ALA A 390 11.09 -9.47 -2.74
CA ALA A 390 12.40 -8.86 -2.53
C ALA A 390 13.14 -8.62 -3.86
N LEU A 391 13.12 -9.60 -4.77
CA LEU A 391 13.68 -9.45 -6.12
C LEU A 391 12.95 -8.38 -6.93
N ALA A 392 11.61 -8.36 -6.88
CA ALA A 392 10.81 -7.36 -7.57
C ALA A 392 11.10 -5.94 -7.07
N ILE A 393 11.19 -5.74 -5.76
CA ILE A 393 11.55 -4.44 -5.15
C ILE A 393 12.97 -4.05 -5.52
N SER A 394 13.93 -4.97 -5.48
CA SER A 394 15.32 -4.71 -5.87
C SER A 394 15.42 -4.32 -7.34
N ALA A 395 14.78 -5.07 -8.24
CA ALA A 395 14.78 -4.79 -9.68
C ALA A 395 14.07 -3.47 -9.99
N ARG A 396 12.96 -3.18 -9.31
CA ARG A 396 12.18 -1.95 -9.44
C ARG A 396 12.96 -0.73 -8.98
N THR A 397 13.54 -0.79 -7.78
CA THR A 397 14.34 0.29 -7.21
C THR A 397 15.52 0.61 -8.12
N ARG A 398 16.20 -0.42 -8.64
CA ARG A 398 17.28 -0.24 -9.62
C ARG A 398 16.78 0.42 -10.89
N LYS A 399 15.73 -0.13 -11.52
CA LYS A 399 15.15 0.43 -12.75
C LYS A 399 14.68 1.88 -12.57
N GLN A 400 14.15 2.22 -11.41
CA GLN A 400 13.71 3.57 -11.11
C GLN A 400 14.88 4.54 -10.95
N ILE A 401 15.95 4.13 -10.25
CA ILE A 401 17.18 4.93 -10.16
C ILE A 401 17.78 5.11 -11.57
N ASP A 402 17.79 4.06 -12.37
CA ASP A 402 18.26 4.11 -13.76
C ASP A 402 17.43 5.08 -14.60
N LEU A 403 16.09 5.02 -14.50
CA LEU A 403 15.17 5.96 -15.17
C LEU A 403 15.29 7.40 -14.66
N PHE A 404 15.61 7.61 -13.38
CA PHE A 404 15.89 8.94 -12.83
C PHE A 404 17.23 9.51 -13.33
N ARG A 405 18.21 8.65 -13.61
CA ARG A 405 19.53 9.03 -14.14
C ARG A 405 19.58 9.10 -15.66
N ASP A 406 18.56 8.59 -16.35
CA ASP A 406 18.46 8.62 -17.81
C ASP A 406 18.20 10.05 -18.30
N PRO A 407 19.09 10.65 -19.12
CA PRO A 407 18.89 11.99 -19.67
C PRO A 407 17.66 12.11 -20.59
N GLU A 408 17.22 10.99 -21.20
CA GLU A 408 16.15 10.96 -22.19
C GLU A 408 14.75 10.66 -21.60
N ASN A 409 14.68 10.23 -20.34
CA ASN A 409 13.42 9.90 -19.64
C ASN A 409 13.31 10.68 -18.31
N PRO A 410 12.33 11.59 -18.14
CA PRO A 410 12.35 12.55 -17.05
C PRO A 410 11.51 12.02 -15.88
N LEU A 411 11.97 11.00 -15.16
CA LEU A 411 11.57 10.94 -13.75
C LEU A 411 12.26 12.12 -13.08
N ASP A 412 11.50 13.17 -12.78
CA ASP A 412 12.01 14.38 -12.12
C ASP A 412 12.14 14.20 -10.60
N ARG A 413 11.78 13.02 -10.08
CA ARG A 413 11.72 12.73 -8.66
C ARG A 413 12.04 11.26 -8.35
N LEU A 414 12.73 11.07 -7.22
CA LEU A 414 13.03 9.74 -6.65
C LEU A 414 11.87 9.21 -5.80
N ASP A 415 11.86 7.89 -5.58
CA ASP A 415 10.95 7.22 -4.65
C ASP A 415 11.05 7.86 -3.25
N PRO A 416 9.94 8.14 -2.54
CA PRO A 416 9.98 8.72 -1.20
C PRO A 416 10.84 7.98 -0.16
N PHE A 417 11.07 6.67 -0.32
CA PHE A 417 11.90 5.87 0.59
C PHE A 417 13.38 5.83 0.17
N VAL A 418 13.66 5.97 -1.13
CA VAL A 418 15.02 6.00 -1.69
C VAL A 418 15.60 7.42 -1.67
N GLU A 419 14.75 8.43 -1.85
CA GLU A 419 15.07 9.86 -1.89
C GLU A 419 15.93 10.30 -0.68
N PRO A 420 15.57 9.99 0.59
CA PRO A 420 16.40 10.35 1.74
C PRO A 420 17.78 9.68 1.75
N ILE A 421 17.93 8.51 1.14
CA ILE A 421 19.18 7.75 1.09
C ILE A 421 20.10 8.35 0.02
N GLU A 422 19.58 8.57 -1.19
CA GLU A 422 20.35 9.19 -2.29
C GLU A 422 20.74 10.63 -1.96
N LEU A 423 19.83 11.44 -1.41
CA LEU A 423 20.16 12.82 -1.02
C LEU A 423 21.22 12.88 0.09
N ARG A 424 21.23 11.92 1.02
CA ARG A 424 22.27 11.82 2.05
C ARG A 424 23.66 11.55 1.46
N LYS A 425 23.77 10.86 0.33
CA LYS A 425 25.05 10.59 -0.32
C LYS A 425 25.71 11.86 -0.86
N LEU A 426 24.92 12.93 -1.08
CA LEU A 426 25.41 14.20 -1.61
C LEU A 426 26.09 15.08 -0.57
N VAL A 427 26.04 14.68 0.72
CA VAL A 427 26.54 15.49 1.84
C VAL A 427 27.46 14.67 2.74
N SER A 428 28.54 15.30 3.20
CA SER A 428 29.45 14.79 4.22
C SER A 428 29.29 15.60 5.51
N TYR A 429 29.57 14.99 6.67
CA TYR A 429 29.58 15.72 7.94
C TYR A 429 31.01 16.19 8.23
N GLU A 430 31.22 17.50 8.21
CA GLU A 430 32.54 18.13 8.34
C GLU A 430 32.45 19.36 9.26
N ASN A 431 33.36 19.46 10.23
CA ASN A 431 33.48 20.60 11.16
C ASN A 431 32.16 20.94 11.88
N GLY A 432 31.39 19.92 12.27
CA GLY A 432 30.14 20.11 13.01
C GLY A 432 28.92 20.43 12.14
N ALA A 433 29.07 20.52 10.82
CA ALA A 433 27.98 20.83 9.89
C ALA A 433 27.94 19.83 8.71
N TRP A 434 26.74 19.61 8.16
CA TRP A 434 26.60 18.88 6.90
C TRP A 434 26.99 19.80 5.74
N LYS A 435 27.97 19.39 4.95
CA LYS A 435 28.42 20.08 3.74
C LYS A 435 28.11 19.25 2.52
N ALA A 436 27.65 19.90 1.46
CA ALA A 436 27.42 19.23 0.19
C ALA A 436 28.72 19.07 -0.58
N ASP A 437 28.92 17.90 -1.17
CA ASP A 437 30.03 17.63 -2.08
C ASP A 437 29.72 18.28 -3.45
N PRO A 438 30.50 19.30 -3.87
CA PRO A 438 30.23 20.00 -5.13
C PRO A 438 30.28 19.09 -6.36
N ALA A 439 31.11 18.05 -6.35
CA ALA A 439 31.25 17.15 -7.48
C ALA A 439 30.00 16.28 -7.64
N LEU A 440 29.49 15.72 -6.53
CA LEU A 440 28.28 14.90 -6.53
C LEU A 440 27.02 15.72 -6.84
N ILE A 441 26.96 16.96 -6.37
CA ILE A 441 25.85 17.88 -6.67
C ILE A 441 25.83 18.26 -8.15
N ALA A 442 26.99 18.46 -8.77
CA ALA A 442 27.08 18.80 -10.19
C ALA A 442 26.72 17.61 -11.10
N ASP A 443 27.03 16.38 -10.68
CA ASP A 443 26.68 15.14 -11.39
C ASP A 443 25.24 14.68 -11.13
N PHE A 444 24.56 15.27 -10.14
CA PHE A 444 23.19 14.86 -9.80
C PHE A 444 22.18 15.31 -10.87
N PRO A 445 21.30 14.40 -11.36
CA PRO A 445 20.29 14.74 -12.35
C PRO A 445 19.34 15.85 -11.87
N LYS A 446 18.72 16.57 -12.82
CA LYS A 446 17.78 17.64 -12.50
C LYS A 446 16.63 17.08 -11.67
N TYR A 447 16.43 17.68 -10.49
CA TYR A 447 15.40 17.26 -9.54
C TYR A 447 14.24 18.26 -9.48
N ASN A 448 13.03 17.79 -9.19
CA ASN A 448 11.83 18.60 -9.01
C ASN A 448 12.00 19.63 -7.88
N ALA A 449 11.96 20.92 -8.21
CA ALA A 449 12.26 22.01 -7.28
C ALA A 449 11.21 22.12 -6.16
N MET A 450 9.93 21.96 -6.51
CA MET A 450 8.83 21.89 -5.53
C MET A 450 9.09 20.85 -4.45
N ARG A 451 9.55 19.65 -4.83
CA ARG A 451 9.86 18.58 -3.88
C ARG A 451 11.09 18.93 -3.01
N LEU A 452 12.14 19.51 -3.59
CA LEU A 452 13.29 19.98 -2.81
C LEU A 452 12.88 21.02 -1.76
N HIS A 453 11.95 21.92 -2.09
CA HIS A 453 11.39 22.87 -1.12
C HIS A 453 10.64 22.18 0.01
N GLU A 454 9.77 21.23 -0.31
CA GLU A 454 9.08 20.44 0.71
C GLU A 454 10.05 19.73 1.65
N LEU A 455 11.09 19.11 1.09
CA LEU A 455 12.11 18.41 1.86
C LEU A 455 12.89 19.36 2.76
N ARG A 456 13.31 20.51 2.24
CA ARG A 456 14.01 21.54 3.01
C ARG A 456 13.21 22.03 4.22
N ILE A 457 11.88 22.15 4.07
CA ILE A 457 11.00 22.67 5.11
C ILE A 457 10.60 21.59 6.12
N LYS A 458 10.44 20.34 5.67
CA LYS A 458 10.08 19.21 6.54
C LYS A 458 11.27 18.62 7.29
N SER A 459 12.48 18.74 6.75
CA SER A 459 13.70 18.24 7.38
C SER A 459 14.25 19.20 8.44
N ASP A 460 15.02 18.66 9.38
CA ASP A 460 15.76 19.44 10.37
C ASP A 460 16.72 20.42 9.67
N GLU A 461 16.75 21.70 10.07
CA GLU A 461 17.57 22.75 9.45
C GLU A 461 19.06 22.38 9.47
N ASN A 462 19.50 21.63 10.48
CA ASN A 462 20.88 21.13 10.60
C ASN A 462 21.03 19.68 10.12
N GLY A 463 20.04 19.14 9.43
CA GLY A 463 20.04 17.76 8.94
C GLY A 463 20.69 17.60 7.56
N PRO A 464 21.12 16.37 7.22
CA PRO A 464 21.77 16.10 5.92
C PRO A 464 20.84 16.36 4.74
N ILE A 465 19.55 16.04 4.88
CA ILE A 465 18.55 16.22 3.82
C ILE A 465 18.35 17.71 3.52
N HIS A 466 18.34 18.57 4.55
CA HIS A 466 18.21 20.01 4.39
C HIS A 466 19.42 20.58 3.63
N ALA A 467 20.63 20.17 4.01
CA ALA A 467 21.86 20.57 3.35
C ALA A 467 21.89 20.14 1.87
N ALA A 468 21.54 18.88 1.57
CA ALA A 468 21.50 18.34 0.22
C ALA A 468 20.46 19.08 -0.66
N ALA A 469 19.23 19.24 -0.16
CA ALA A 469 18.17 19.93 -0.89
C ALA A 469 18.53 21.39 -1.17
N THR A 470 19.16 22.07 -0.20
CA THR A 470 19.63 23.45 -0.38
C THR A 470 20.75 23.56 -1.41
N ALA A 471 21.68 22.60 -1.43
CA ALA A 471 22.76 22.58 -2.40
C ALA A 471 22.26 22.32 -3.83
N LEU A 472 21.33 21.37 -4.00
CA LEU A 472 20.70 21.09 -5.30
C LEU A 472 19.91 22.29 -5.84
N LEU A 473 19.09 22.94 -5.00
CA LEU A 473 18.36 24.15 -5.36
C LEU A 473 19.29 25.28 -5.83
N ARG A 474 20.46 25.43 -5.19
CA ARG A 474 21.47 26.43 -5.60
C ARG A 474 22.16 26.05 -6.91
N ALA A 475 22.52 24.77 -7.07
CA ALA A 475 23.24 24.29 -8.24
C ALA A 475 22.40 24.38 -9.53
N HIS A 476 21.10 24.13 -9.44
CA HIS A 476 20.18 24.19 -10.59
C HIS A 476 19.75 25.62 -10.97
N ARG A 477 20.27 26.66 -10.30
CA ARG A 477 20.09 28.10 -10.62
C ARG A 477 18.63 28.55 -10.76
N GLU A 478 17.68 27.88 -10.12
CA GLU A 478 16.27 28.28 -10.18
C GLU A 478 15.94 29.47 -9.25
N PHE A 479 16.91 30.00 -8.47
CA PHE A 479 16.64 31.06 -7.50
C PHE A 479 17.59 32.24 -7.42
N SER A 480 16.97 33.40 -7.16
CA SER A 480 17.56 34.61 -6.59
C SER A 480 17.14 34.75 -5.12
N GLU A 481 18.04 35.24 -4.26
CA GLU A 481 17.85 35.34 -2.79
C GLU A 481 16.46 35.84 -2.29
N PRO A 482 15.80 36.82 -2.93
CA PRO A 482 14.54 37.36 -2.43
C PRO A 482 13.36 36.38 -2.40
N ILE A 483 13.22 35.55 -3.45
CA ILE A 483 12.08 34.64 -3.58
C ILE A 483 12.22 33.41 -2.67
N GLU A 484 13.46 33.06 -2.33
CA GLU A 484 13.76 32.02 -1.34
C GLU A 484 13.25 32.43 0.06
N GLN A 485 13.47 33.69 0.45
CA GLN A 485 13.00 34.21 1.74
C GLN A 485 11.48 34.21 1.80
N LEU A 486 10.80 34.55 0.70
CA LEU A 486 9.35 34.48 0.60
C LEU A 486 8.83 33.05 0.82
N ALA A 487 9.42 32.07 0.12
CA ALA A 487 9.04 30.66 0.26
C ALA A 487 9.25 30.14 1.68
N LYS A 488 10.38 30.46 2.31
CA LYS A 488 10.68 30.08 3.71
C LYS A 488 9.62 30.64 4.67
N ILE A 489 9.28 31.93 4.54
CA ILE A 489 8.30 32.57 5.43
C ILE A 489 6.89 31.98 5.20
N ALA A 490 6.50 31.75 3.94
CA ALA A 490 5.19 31.20 3.61
C ALA A 490 4.98 29.75 4.09
N GLY A 491 6.04 28.93 4.02
CA GLY A 491 6.05 27.54 4.46
C GLY A 491 6.06 27.35 5.99
N SER A 492 6.36 28.41 6.75
CA SER A 492 6.37 28.35 8.22
C SER A 492 4.99 28.06 8.82
N LYS A 493 4.97 27.40 9.98
CA LYS A 493 3.74 27.03 10.72
C LYS A 493 2.97 28.28 11.16
N THR A 494 3.68 29.31 11.60
CA THR A 494 3.15 30.63 11.99
C THR A 494 3.76 31.68 11.09
N VAL A 495 2.96 32.25 10.19
CA VAL A 495 3.43 33.23 9.22
C VAL A 495 3.27 34.63 9.78
N ASN A 496 4.38 35.36 9.91
CA ASN A 496 4.34 36.78 10.24
C ASN A 496 4.00 37.59 8.99
N LEU A 497 2.82 38.23 8.98
CA LEU A 497 2.32 39.01 7.84
C LEU A 497 3.29 40.12 7.41
N ALA A 498 3.90 40.83 8.37
CA ALA A 498 4.83 41.91 8.07
C ALA A 498 6.11 41.39 7.39
N GLN A 499 6.66 40.27 7.88
CA GLN A 499 7.83 39.64 7.28
C GLN A 499 7.52 39.08 5.89
N LEU A 500 6.35 38.44 5.72
CA LEU A 500 5.91 37.92 4.43
C LEU A 500 5.73 39.06 3.41
N GLY A 501 5.08 40.16 3.82
CA GLY A 501 4.93 41.35 2.99
C GLY A 501 6.27 41.97 2.59
N ALA A 502 7.21 42.10 3.53
CA ALA A 502 8.54 42.62 3.25
C ALA A 502 9.36 41.70 2.33
N ALA A 503 9.23 40.38 2.47
CA ALA A 503 9.84 39.42 1.54
C ALA A 503 9.22 39.51 0.15
N TRP A 504 7.89 39.62 0.06
CA TRP A 504 7.18 39.79 -1.20
C TRP A 504 7.61 41.06 -1.94
N GLN A 505 7.71 42.20 -1.25
CA GLN A 505 8.18 43.44 -1.86
C GLN A 505 9.60 43.32 -2.42
N ARG A 506 10.48 42.55 -1.76
CA ARG A 506 11.84 42.29 -2.27
C ARG A 506 11.82 41.44 -3.54
N VAL A 507 10.92 40.46 -3.64
CA VAL A 507 10.73 39.69 -4.89
C VAL A 507 10.27 40.58 -6.03
N VAL A 508 9.24 41.40 -5.78
CA VAL A 508 8.72 42.34 -6.77
C VAL A 508 9.79 43.34 -7.22
N HIS A 509 10.56 43.89 -6.28
CA HIS A 509 11.63 44.84 -6.58
C HIS A 509 12.79 44.19 -7.37
N ALA A 510 13.16 42.96 -7.04
CA ALA A 510 14.20 42.22 -7.73
C ALA A 510 13.77 41.67 -9.10
N GLY A 511 12.46 41.69 -9.42
CA GLY A 511 11.92 41.05 -10.62
C GLY A 511 12.13 39.53 -10.65
N ALA A 512 12.32 38.93 -9.48
CA ALA A 512 12.73 37.54 -9.27
C ALA A 512 11.53 36.60 -9.33
N TYR A 513 10.85 36.51 -10.48
CA TYR A 513 9.63 35.70 -10.62
C TYR A 513 9.97 34.27 -11.08
N ASP A 514 9.93 33.33 -10.14
CA ASP A 514 10.00 31.90 -10.43
C ASP A 514 8.60 31.27 -10.31
N LEU A 515 8.15 30.62 -11.38
CA LEU A 515 6.78 30.10 -11.48
C LEU A 515 6.49 29.00 -10.44
N GLU A 516 7.43 28.07 -10.26
CA GLU A 516 7.27 26.94 -9.35
C GLU A 516 7.19 27.40 -7.90
N THR A 517 8.01 28.37 -7.53
CA THR A 517 8.01 28.92 -6.16
C THR A 517 6.80 29.77 -5.88
N LEU A 518 6.34 30.57 -6.85
CA LEU A 518 5.09 31.31 -6.66
C LEU A 518 3.91 30.35 -6.51
N GLU A 519 3.89 29.21 -7.20
CA GLU A 519 2.89 28.16 -6.96
C GLU A 519 3.04 27.55 -5.55
N TYR A 520 4.25 27.20 -5.13
CA TYR A 520 4.52 26.69 -3.79
C TYR A 520 4.03 27.66 -2.70
N VAL A 521 4.41 28.94 -2.80
CA VAL A 521 4.02 30.00 -1.87
C VAL A 521 2.49 30.12 -1.85
N ARG A 522 1.83 30.15 -3.01
CA ARG A 522 0.36 30.17 -3.09
C ARG A 522 -0.26 28.98 -2.35
N LYS A 523 0.22 27.75 -2.61
CA LYS A 523 -0.25 26.52 -1.94
C LYS A 523 -0.08 26.61 -0.43
N ALA A 524 1.09 27.06 0.05
CA ALA A 524 1.39 27.22 1.47
C ALA A 524 0.51 28.27 2.17
N LEU A 525 0.06 29.29 1.43
CA LEU A 525 -0.83 30.35 1.93
C LEU A 525 -2.32 30.03 1.76
N ASN A 526 -2.70 28.96 1.06
CA ASN A 526 -4.08 28.69 0.65
C ASN A 526 -5.07 28.59 1.84
N ARG A 527 -4.63 28.07 2.98
CA ARG A 527 -5.47 27.91 4.18
C ARG A 527 -5.33 29.03 5.22
N LYS A 528 -4.56 30.07 4.90
CA LYS A 528 -4.25 31.19 5.82
C LYS A 528 -5.09 32.40 5.42
N SER A 529 -6.33 32.48 5.92
CA SER A 529 -7.32 33.48 5.50
C SER A 529 -6.85 34.94 5.63
N GLN A 530 -6.03 35.25 6.63
CA GLN A 530 -5.49 36.60 6.87
C GLN A 530 -4.44 37.04 5.84
N LEU A 531 -3.98 36.15 4.95
CA LEU A 531 -2.91 36.40 3.97
C LEU A 531 -3.45 36.48 2.54
N TRP A 532 -4.76 36.72 2.39
CA TRP A 532 -5.45 36.73 1.11
C TRP A 532 -4.89 37.79 0.15
N ASP A 533 -4.56 38.98 0.64
CA ASP A 533 -3.98 40.07 -0.15
C ASP A 533 -2.69 39.64 -0.87
N ILE A 534 -1.74 39.07 -0.11
CA ILE A 534 -0.45 38.63 -0.65
C ILE A 534 -0.67 37.47 -1.62
N ARG A 535 -1.56 36.53 -1.32
CA ARG A 535 -1.88 35.41 -2.21
C ARG A 535 -2.48 35.88 -3.53
N THR A 536 -3.38 36.87 -3.49
CA THR A 536 -3.94 37.53 -4.67
C THR A 536 -2.86 38.23 -5.49
N GLN A 537 -1.93 38.94 -4.85
CA GLN A 537 -0.81 39.58 -5.53
C GLN A 537 0.14 38.57 -6.20
N ILE A 538 0.40 37.43 -5.56
CA ILE A 538 1.18 36.34 -6.14
C ILE A 538 0.52 35.81 -7.41
N VAL A 539 -0.79 35.54 -7.36
CA VAL A 539 -1.53 35.02 -8.53
C VAL A 539 -1.56 36.05 -9.66
N ARG A 540 -1.80 37.33 -9.35
CA ARG A 540 -1.68 38.41 -10.35
C ARG A 540 -0.28 38.45 -10.97
N THR A 541 0.77 38.26 -10.17
CA THR A 541 2.14 38.23 -10.68
C THR A 541 2.39 37.04 -11.61
N ILE A 542 1.86 35.84 -11.28
CA ILE A 542 1.91 34.68 -12.17
C ILE A 542 1.22 34.99 -13.51
N ILE A 543 0.08 35.69 -13.48
CA ILE A 543 -0.68 36.04 -14.68
C ILE A 543 0.01 37.12 -15.51
N ASP A 544 0.42 38.21 -14.87
CA ASP A 544 0.85 39.45 -15.53
C ASP A 544 2.35 39.46 -15.88
N ARG A 545 3.18 38.76 -15.10
CA ARG A 545 4.65 38.86 -15.19
C ARG A 545 5.32 37.60 -15.74
N ILE A 546 4.64 36.46 -15.73
CA ILE A 546 5.17 35.20 -16.27
C ILE A 546 4.52 34.93 -17.62
N SER A 547 5.36 34.72 -18.64
CA SER A 547 4.92 34.45 -20.01
C SER A 547 4.01 33.23 -20.09
N PRO A 548 3.05 33.19 -21.05
CA PRO A 548 2.21 32.02 -21.27
C PRO A 548 3.04 30.78 -21.57
N SER A 549 2.85 29.74 -20.75
CA SER A 549 3.49 28.44 -20.91
C SER A 549 2.51 27.31 -20.53
N PRO A 550 2.76 26.06 -20.97
CA PRO A 550 1.99 24.89 -20.53
C PRO A 550 2.00 24.70 -19.01
N GLU A 551 3.12 25.01 -18.35
CA GLU A 551 3.29 24.93 -16.90
C GLU A 551 2.41 25.96 -16.20
N ARG A 552 2.44 27.22 -16.68
CA ARG A 552 1.58 28.29 -16.15
C ARG A 552 0.10 27.93 -16.27
N THR A 553 -0.28 27.38 -17.42
CA THR A 553 -1.65 26.90 -17.69
C THR A 553 -2.05 25.80 -16.71
N THR A 554 -1.15 24.85 -16.46
CA THR A 554 -1.37 23.75 -15.51
C THR A 554 -1.58 24.27 -14.08
N ILE A 555 -0.77 25.24 -13.66
CA ILE A 555 -0.88 25.87 -12.34
C ILE A 555 -2.22 26.59 -12.17
N LEU A 556 -2.68 27.34 -13.18
CA LEU A 556 -3.98 28.00 -13.15
C LEU A 556 -5.13 26.98 -13.08
N ARG A 557 -5.01 25.85 -13.80
CA ARG A 557 -6.00 24.75 -13.71
C ARG A 557 -6.06 24.16 -12.32
N HIS A 558 -4.92 23.93 -11.66
CA HIS A 558 -4.88 23.41 -10.28
C HIS A 558 -5.66 24.29 -9.29
N MET A 559 -5.79 25.59 -9.54
CA MET A 559 -6.57 26.49 -8.68
C MET A 559 -8.08 26.20 -8.73
N LEU A 560 -8.58 25.52 -9.76
CA LEU A 560 -10.00 25.30 -10.02
C LEU A 560 -10.49 23.89 -9.66
N SER A 561 -9.72 22.87 -10.01
CA SER A 561 -10.25 21.51 -10.19
C SER A 561 -9.84 20.47 -9.13
N ASP A 562 -8.74 20.66 -8.41
CA ASP A 562 -8.22 19.65 -7.49
C ASP A 562 -8.71 19.93 -6.05
N ARG A 563 -9.48 19.03 -5.42
CA ARG A 563 -10.04 19.25 -4.07
C ARG A 563 -8.99 19.62 -3.01
N LEU A 564 -7.75 19.17 -3.15
CA LEU A 564 -6.67 19.44 -2.20
C LEU A 564 -5.88 20.71 -2.54
N ILE A 565 -5.80 21.07 -3.84
CA ILE A 565 -4.96 22.18 -4.35
C ILE A 565 -5.79 23.42 -4.76
N LYS A 566 -7.11 23.24 -4.90
CA LYS A 566 -8.10 24.26 -5.21
C LYS A 566 -7.93 25.43 -4.27
N ASP A 567 -7.89 26.63 -4.86
CA ASP A 567 -7.72 27.84 -4.06
C ASP A 567 -8.99 28.08 -3.24
N SER A 568 -8.84 28.45 -1.97
CA SER A 568 -9.98 28.64 -1.05
C SER A 568 -10.78 29.91 -1.38
N LEU A 569 -10.16 30.91 -2.01
CA LEU A 569 -10.79 32.20 -2.31
C LEU A 569 -11.41 32.21 -3.70
N GLY A 570 -12.68 32.65 -3.78
CA GLY A 570 -13.40 32.77 -5.04
C GLY A 570 -12.73 33.72 -6.03
N GLU A 571 -12.19 34.85 -5.55
CA GLU A 571 -11.53 35.86 -6.39
C GLU A 571 -10.31 35.31 -7.14
N ILE A 572 -9.46 34.52 -6.46
CA ILE A 572 -8.29 33.87 -7.09
C ILE A 572 -8.74 32.88 -8.16
N ARG A 573 -9.78 32.11 -7.87
CA ARG A 573 -10.36 31.19 -8.87
C ARG A 573 -10.94 31.95 -10.05
N LEU A 574 -11.57 33.09 -9.82
CA LEU A 574 -12.10 33.94 -10.89
C LEU A 574 -10.97 34.47 -11.79
N MET A 575 -9.89 34.99 -11.20
CA MET A 575 -8.69 35.42 -11.96
C MET A 575 -8.12 34.29 -12.81
N ALA A 576 -8.01 33.08 -12.25
CA ALA A 576 -7.53 31.91 -12.99
C ALA A 576 -8.47 31.52 -14.14
N VAL A 577 -9.79 31.56 -13.93
CA VAL A 577 -10.81 31.31 -14.97
C VAL A 577 -10.66 32.32 -16.11
N GLU A 578 -10.53 33.61 -15.80
CA GLU A 578 -10.44 34.65 -16.83
C GLU A 578 -9.15 34.51 -17.64
N GLN A 579 -8.02 34.30 -16.99
CA GLN A 579 -6.75 34.11 -17.70
C GLN A 579 -6.73 32.83 -18.54
N LEU A 580 -7.25 31.72 -18.01
CA LEU A 580 -7.35 30.47 -18.78
C LEU A 580 -8.23 30.62 -20.02
N PHE A 581 -9.30 31.42 -19.95
CA PHE A 581 -10.12 31.71 -21.12
C PHE A 581 -9.37 32.54 -22.17
N GLU A 582 -8.58 33.53 -21.74
CA GLU A 582 -7.71 34.28 -22.67
C GLU A 582 -6.62 33.39 -23.28
N ASP A 583 -6.05 32.47 -22.51
CA ASP A 583 -5.08 31.50 -23.01
C ASP A 583 -5.73 30.53 -24.01
N TRP A 584 -6.95 30.07 -23.73
CA TRP A 584 -7.74 29.25 -24.65
C TRP A 584 -8.09 30.01 -25.93
N LYS A 585 -8.43 31.30 -25.89
CA LYS A 585 -8.72 32.07 -27.11
C LYS A 585 -7.55 32.06 -28.10
N LYS A 586 -6.33 31.93 -27.59
CA LYS A 586 -5.08 31.91 -28.37
C LYS A 586 -4.69 30.50 -28.81
N SER A 587 -4.82 29.51 -27.93
CA SER A 587 -4.30 28.14 -28.18
C SER A 587 -5.36 27.13 -28.60
N SER A 588 -6.63 27.37 -28.30
CA SER A 588 -7.72 26.41 -28.40
C SER A 588 -7.46 25.09 -27.64
N ASP A 589 -6.63 25.09 -26.59
CA ASP A 589 -6.26 23.88 -25.85
C ASP A 589 -7.48 23.23 -25.15
N GLY A 590 -7.82 22.01 -25.56
CA GLY A 590 -8.94 21.23 -25.01
C GLY A 590 -8.82 20.95 -23.52
N ARG A 591 -7.59 20.91 -22.97
CA ARG A 591 -7.35 20.70 -21.52
C ARG A 591 -7.93 21.82 -20.66
N ILE A 592 -8.10 23.02 -21.22
CA ILE A 592 -8.72 24.16 -20.55
C ILE A 592 -10.23 23.94 -20.45
N VAL A 593 -10.86 23.42 -21.51
CA VAL A 593 -12.29 23.07 -21.53
C VAL A 593 -12.60 22.01 -20.47
N ASP A 594 -11.75 20.99 -20.34
CA ASP A 594 -11.90 19.95 -19.31
C ASP A 594 -11.84 20.53 -17.89
N ALA A 595 -10.92 21.46 -17.64
CA ALA A 595 -10.82 22.11 -16.34
C ALA A 595 -12.09 22.92 -16.00
N PHE A 596 -12.66 23.62 -16.99
CA PHE A 596 -13.91 24.37 -16.82
C PHE A 596 -15.09 23.44 -16.57
N ASN A 597 -15.18 22.32 -17.29
CA ASN A 597 -16.21 21.31 -17.06
C ASN A 597 -16.13 20.74 -15.64
N LEU A 598 -14.92 20.41 -15.16
CA LEU A 598 -14.73 19.91 -13.79
C LEU A 598 -15.10 20.98 -12.74
N ALA A 599 -14.76 22.24 -13.00
CA ALA A 599 -15.01 23.37 -12.11
C ALA A 599 -16.43 23.96 -12.23
N SER A 600 -17.27 23.49 -13.15
CA SER A 600 -18.68 23.95 -13.32
C SER A 600 -19.57 23.70 -12.09
N SER A 601 -19.09 22.88 -11.16
CA SER A 601 -19.70 22.58 -9.86
C SER A 601 -19.13 23.42 -8.71
N ASP A 602 -18.40 24.51 -8.98
CA ASP A 602 -17.79 25.36 -7.94
C ASP A 602 -18.81 25.82 -6.88
N GLY A 603 -18.41 25.80 -5.61
CA GLY A 603 -19.24 26.24 -4.48
C GLY A 603 -19.43 27.75 -4.40
N HIS A 604 -18.61 28.54 -5.09
CA HIS A 604 -18.72 30.00 -5.14
C HIS A 604 -19.58 30.42 -6.34
N GLY A 605 -20.74 31.03 -6.05
CA GLY A 605 -21.78 31.33 -7.05
C GLY A 605 -21.30 32.16 -8.24
N GLU A 606 -20.42 33.13 -7.99
CA GLU A 606 -19.86 33.99 -9.04
C GLU A 606 -18.93 33.24 -10.00
N VAL A 607 -17.98 32.45 -9.47
CA VAL A 607 -17.05 31.62 -10.26
C VAL A 607 -17.83 30.63 -11.11
N LYS A 608 -18.86 29.99 -10.52
CA LYS A 608 -19.75 29.06 -11.21
C LYS A 608 -20.50 29.72 -12.37
N THR A 609 -21.09 30.90 -12.13
CA THR A 609 -21.81 31.66 -13.16
C THR A 609 -20.86 32.06 -14.29
N ARG A 610 -19.65 32.52 -13.94
CA ARG A 610 -18.63 32.91 -14.92
C ARG A 610 -18.18 31.73 -15.78
N ILE A 611 -17.84 30.59 -15.17
CA ILE A 611 -17.43 29.37 -15.89
C ILE A 611 -18.51 28.93 -16.88
N ARG A 612 -19.79 28.93 -16.48
CA ARG A 612 -20.89 28.56 -17.37
C ARG A 612 -21.01 29.50 -18.57
N SER A 613 -20.96 30.82 -18.33
CA SER A 613 -21.02 31.81 -19.41
C SER A 613 -19.88 31.64 -20.41
N LEU A 614 -18.66 31.34 -19.93
CA LEU A 614 -17.49 31.14 -20.78
C LEU A 614 -17.56 29.80 -21.54
N LEU A 615 -18.03 28.72 -20.91
CA LEU A 615 -18.25 27.44 -21.59
C LEU A 615 -19.26 27.55 -22.73
N GLU A 616 -20.32 28.35 -22.56
CA GLU A 616 -21.29 28.63 -23.62
C GLU A 616 -20.64 29.36 -24.80
N LEU A 617 -19.81 30.37 -24.52
CA LEU A 617 -19.04 31.09 -25.55
C LEU A 617 -18.04 30.17 -26.26
N MET A 618 -17.35 29.29 -25.54
CA MET A 618 -16.42 28.32 -26.13
C MET A 618 -17.14 27.35 -27.06
N ARG A 619 -18.31 26.85 -26.65
CA ARG A 619 -19.15 25.95 -27.46
C ARG A 619 -19.74 26.66 -28.68
N ALA A 620 -20.15 27.91 -28.55
CA ALA A 620 -20.64 28.72 -29.67
C ALA A 620 -19.53 28.90 -30.72
N ARG A 621 -18.33 29.32 -30.29
CA ARG A 621 -17.17 29.47 -31.18
C ARG A 621 -16.77 28.16 -31.86
N ALA A 622 -16.83 27.03 -31.15
CA ALA A 622 -16.54 25.72 -31.74
C ALA A 622 -17.56 25.31 -32.82
N LYS A 623 -18.81 25.80 -32.74
CA LYS A 623 -19.82 25.59 -33.79
C LYS A 623 -19.62 26.53 -34.99
N ASP A 624 -19.13 27.75 -34.76
CA ASP A 624 -18.92 28.78 -35.78
C ASP A 624 -17.61 28.61 -36.58
N THR A 625 -16.70 27.72 -36.15
CA THR A 625 -15.57 27.24 -36.97
C THR A 625 -15.85 25.85 -37.55
N PRO A 626 -16.69 25.71 -38.60
CA PRO A 626 -16.72 24.50 -39.39
C PRO A 626 -15.46 24.45 -40.29
N HIS A 627 -14.73 23.33 -40.22
CA HIS A 627 -13.59 22.96 -41.08
C HIS A 627 -12.24 23.68 -40.91
N ALA A 628 -11.41 23.13 -40.01
CA ALA A 628 -9.95 23.00 -40.20
C ALA A 628 -9.39 21.75 -39.49
N ALA A 629 -10.20 20.68 -39.38
CA ALA A 629 -9.86 19.44 -38.67
C ALA A 629 -9.96 18.21 -39.57
N ASN A 630 -9.57 18.34 -40.84
CA ASN A 630 -9.45 17.19 -41.75
C ASN A 630 -8.18 17.19 -42.62
N GLU A 631 -7.19 18.03 -42.31
CA GLU A 631 -5.82 17.90 -42.86
C GLU A 631 -4.88 17.65 -41.68
N GLY A 632 -4.42 16.40 -41.53
CA GLY A 632 -3.53 16.01 -40.44
C GLY A 632 -3.62 14.55 -39.98
N ILE A 633 -4.53 13.75 -40.54
CA ILE A 633 -4.39 12.30 -40.52
C ILE A 633 -3.78 11.93 -41.87
N SER A 634 -2.45 11.93 -41.93
CA SER A 634 -1.74 11.31 -43.06
C SER A 634 -2.10 9.84 -43.07
N GLU A 635 -2.80 9.42 -44.12
CA GLU A 635 -2.77 8.06 -44.62
C GLU A 635 -1.31 7.66 -44.82
N HIS A 636 -0.78 6.82 -43.94
CA HIS A 636 0.26 5.90 -44.36
C HIS A 636 -0.43 4.70 -45.00
N GLU A 637 -0.42 4.71 -46.33
CA GLU A 637 -0.68 3.54 -47.17
C GLU A 637 0.22 2.37 -46.74
N PRO A 638 -0.30 1.13 -46.83
CA PRO A 638 0.50 -0.07 -46.65
C PRO A 638 1.27 -0.41 -47.94
N ALA A 639 2.58 -0.58 -47.82
CA ALA A 639 3.41 -1.43 -48.67
C ALA A 639 4.31 -2.29 -47.78
#